data_AF-A0A4Y7R4H3-F1
#
_entry.id   AF-A0A4Y7R4H3-F1
#
_cell.length_a   1.000
_cell.length_b   1.000
_cell.length_c   1.000
_cell.angle_alpha   90.00
_cell.angle_beta   90.00
_cell.angle_gamma   90.00
#
_symmetry.space_group_name_H-M   'P 1'
#
loop_
_entity.id
_entity.type
_entity.pdbx_description
1 polymer ?
#
loop_
_entity_poly.entity_id
_entity_poly.type
_entity_poly.pdbx_seq_one_letter_code
_entity_poly.pdbx_strand_id
1 'polypeptide(L)'
;MIDQLDKLVQEANETASNAKKESEAAKALAEKVQENIKNNTVEIIESKNPPTTGLKPFKTLWHDISNGKPGILKIWTGTEWESVVPDVESVKKEMLDQVNKDIESTKTELNQKVQEAQNQATGQFNEVKESLQGVSRTISDVQNEQGNINKKVTQIEQTSDGFKTSIETLTKKDTEISSKLNTVELTVEGTKKTISDVQQTTSELTKTTTEIKEQAGKINEKLTSVETKVDNTEIGVRNLLLETATKSHSVKTGENKPHTYFGVANDAVTLMHGKNIAMSFLFTGKITAWGTTNKWAGFEVKITFTDNTFQYTSCRIENRLTLGKQYNQERFTAIAEVMDKSIKEISVYALARDFTGDVLIEKLKLEIGTIATAWTPAPEDQVTTDEFTKKTTEITKSVDGIKETITKVENNQSGFENRVATVEKDATSIKQNVSLIQNTQTEQGKQLQEAKAGWENTAKALEGKVELKQVEDYVAGFKIPELKQTVNQNKQDLLDELANKLATEQFNQKMTLIDNRFTINEQGINAAAKKTEVYTKTQVDGQFAKDSYVRDMESRLQLTEKGVSISVKENDVIAAFNMSKENIKLNAARIDLVGKVNAEWIKAGLLSGCQIRTSNTDNYVSLDDQFIRLYERGVARAFLGHYRRSDGAVQPTFILGSDEKTNAPEGTLFMSQAGAGWSGAYASIGISNGIVDGAVQKSVYWELQRNGLSVLNANDYHVFYAGNGSWYFRRGKTGLYQTSLVVEDNSTDSDLRLPNVTIRNSRAAGYTGVIQLKSSVTQNGWGAVQGNFMTPSLREYKSNIRDVSFSALEKIRSLKIRQFNYKNAVNELYRMREEKSPNDPPLTIEDIKTYYGLIVDECDEMFVDESGKGIHLYSYASIGIKGLQEVDAIVQEQKVEIANLKSQVASQEDRIARLEELLLQKLINKKPEQP
;
A
#
# COMPACT_ATOMS: atom_id res chain seq x y z
N MET A 1 123.62 -23.77 179.20
CA MET A 1 123.41 -23.06 177.91
C MET A 1 123.53 -23.98 176.68
N ILE A 2 124.14 -25.18 176.77
CA ILE A 2 124.04 -26.22 175.72
C ILE A 2 122.73 -27.05 175.84
N ASP A 3 122.21 -27.28 177.05
CA ASP A 3 120.92 -27.99 177.29
C ASP A 3 119.65 -27.24 176.82
N GLN A 4 119.77 -26.01 176.30
CA GLN A 4 118.66 -25.25 175.71
C GLN A 4 118.72 -25.16 174.18
N LEU A 5 119.79 -25.63 173.52
CA LEU A 5 119.88 -25.70 172.06
C LEU A 5 119.41 -27.07 171.53
N ASP A 6 119.67 -28.14 172.29
CA ASP A 6 119.11 -29.47 172.04
C ASP A 6 117.57 -29.50 172.14
N LYS A 7 116.96 -28.56 172.87
CA LYS A 7 115.50 -28.50 173.05
C LYS A 7 114.76 -27.71 171.96
N LEU A 8 115.42 -26.87 171.17
CA LEU A 8 114.80 -26.18 170.01
C LEU A 8 114.88 -26.99 168.72
N VAL A 9 115.88 -27.87 168.57
CA VAL A 9 116.06 -28.74 167.39
C VAL A 9 115.11 -29.94 167.41
N GLN A 10 114.66 -30.39 168.58
CA GLN A 10 113.75 -31.53 168.71
C GLN A 10 112.30 -31.19 168.28
N GLU A 11 111.78 -30.00 168.61
CA GLU A 11 110.36 -29.66 168.37
C GLU A 11 110.08 -28.99 167.01
N ALA A 12 111.10 -28.53 166.25
CA ALA A 12 110.93 -28.18 164.82
C ALA A 12 110.81 -29.43 163.92
N ASN A 13 111.46 -30.54 164.31
CA ASN A 13 111.36 -31.85 163.65
C ASN A 13 109.94 -32.44 163.70
N GLU A 14 109.15 -32.12 164.74
CA GLU A 14 107.75 -32.56 164.83
C GLU A 14 106.82 -31.82 163.86
N THR A 15 107.13 -30.57 163.48
CA THR A 15 106.30 -29.82 162.50
C THR A 15 106.56 -30.29 161.05
N ALA A 16 107.76 -30.76 160.71
CA ALA A 16 108.11 -31.30 159.39
C ALA A 16 107.63 -32.76 159.16
N SER A 17 107.49 -33.55 160.23
CA SER A 17 107.03 -34.96 160.17
C SER A 17 105.57 -35.10 159.71
N ASN A 18 104.71 -34.12 160.03
CA ASN A 18 103.27 -34.20 159.71
C ASN A 18 102.93 -33.88 158.24
N ALA A 19 103.67 -33.01 157.55
CA ALA A 19 103.46 -32.72 156.12
C ALA A 19 103.82 -33.92 155.20
N LYS A 20 104.70 -34.82 155.66
CA LYS A 20 105.10 -36.02 154.90
C LYS A 20 104.00 -37.07 154.84
N LYS A 21 103.17 -37.21 155.89
CA LYS A 21 102.08 -38.19 155.93
C LYS A 21 100.93 -37.88 154.96
N GLU A 22 100.63 -36.60 154.70
CA GLU A 22 99.58 -36.23 153.72
C GLU A 22 100.04 -36.46 152.27
N SER A 23 101.34 -36.40 151.99
CA SER A 23 101.92 -36.70 150.67
C SER A 23 101.88 -38.20 150.31
N GLU A 24 101.95 -39.09 151.30
CA GLU A 24 101.91 -40.54 151.07
C GLU A 24 100.53 -41.07 150.65
N ALA A 25 99.42 -40.36 150.95
CA ALA A 25 98.07 -40.79 150.56
C ALA A 25 97.72 -40.48 149.08
N ALA A 26 98.27 -39.40 148.49
CA ALA A 26 98.05 -39.06 147.09
C ALA A 26 98.81 -40.00 146.11
N LYS A 27 99.93 -40.58 146.55
CA LYS A 27 100.75 -41.52 145.79
C LYS A 27 100.02 -42.84 145.49
N ALA A 28 99.16 -43.31 146.40
CA ALA A 28 98.45 -44.58 146.28
C ALA A 28 97.35 -44.63 145.18
N LEU A 29 96.86 -43.49 144.69
CA LEU A 29 95.83 -43.45 143.64
C LEU A 29 96.42 -43.42 142.21
N ALA A 30 97.62 -42.85 142.04
CA ALA A 30 98.32 -42.80 140.76
C ALA A 30 98.84 -44.19 140.33
N GLU A 31 99.22 -45.04 141.29
CA GLU A 31 99.77 -46.38 141.04
C GLU A 31 98.73 -47.36 140.42
N LYS A 32 97.42 -47.16 140.65
CA LYS A 32 96.35 -48.02 140.08
C LYS A 32 96.01 -47.74 138.61
N VAL A 33 96.24 -46.53 138.10
CA VAL A 33 95.98 -46.21 136.67
C VAL A 33 97.08 -46.76 135.77
N GLN A 34 98.31 -46.86 136.30
CA GLN A 34 99.47 -47.38 135.57
C GLN A 34 99.41 -48.90 135.34
N GLU A 35 98.66 -49.63 136.16
CA GLU A 35 98.50 -51.10 136.08
C GLU A 35 97.58 -51.56 134.93
N ASN A 36 96.59 -50.74 134.52
CA ASN A 36 95.64 -51.13 133.47
C ASN A 36 96.14 -50.88 132.04
N ILE A 37 96.98 -49.85 131.84
CA ILE A 37 97.61 -49.59 130.53
C ILE A 37 98.67 -50.66 130.21
N LYS A 38 99.28 -51.29 131.21
CA LYS A 38 100.29 -52.35 131.04
C LYS A 38 99.70 -53.72 130.67
N ASN A 39 98.41 -53.96 130.97
CA ASN A 39 97.75 -55.27 130.82
C ASN A 39 97.09 -55.53 129.44
N ASN A 40 97.05 -54.54 128.55
CA ASN A 40 96.32 -54.63 127.27
C ASN A 40 97.11 -54.33 125.99
N THR A 41 98.43 -54.40 126.04
CA THR A 41 99.30 -54.25 124.85
C THR A 41 99.43 -55.60 124.12
N VAL A 42 99.05 -55.65 122.83
CA VAL A 42 99.27 -56.79 121.92
C VAL A 42 100.53 -56.56 121.09
N GLU A 43 101.25 -57.63 120.78
CA GLU A 43 102.52 -57.59 120.05
C GLU A 43 102.32 -58.20 118.65
N ILE A 44 102.62 -57.43 117.60
CA ILE A 44 102.49 -57.85 116.19
C ILE A 44 103.89 -58.16 115.65
N ILE A 45 104.09 -59.39 115.18
CA ILE A 45 105.34 -59.86 114.60
C ILE A 45 105.15 -60.05 113.10
N GLU A 46 105.97 -59.39 112.27
CA GLU A 46 105.97 -59.54 110.81
C GLU A 46 107.12 -60.45 110.38
N SER A 47 106.80 -61.59 109.76
CA SER A 47 107.82 -62.54 109.26
C SER A 47 107.23 -63.42 108.16
N LYS A 48 108.09 -63.97 107.29
CA LYS A 48 107.67 -64.95 106.26
C LYS A 48 107.35 -66.32 106.82
N ASN A 49 108.02 -66.74 107.90
CA ASN A 49 107.80 -68.03 108.55
C ASN A 49 107.09 -67.84 109.89
N PRO A 50 106.28 -68.81 110.36
CA PRO A 50 105.58 -68.70 111.63
C PRO A 50 106.58 -68.52 112.78
N PRO A 51 106.43 -67.52 113.65
CA PRO A 51 107.26 -67.40 114.84
C PRO A 51 106.97 -68.57 115.79
N THR A 52 108.01 -69.12 116.44
CA THR A 52 107.90 -70.35 117.27
C THR A 52 108.28 -70.14 118.74
N THR A 53 108.79 -68.97 119.11
CA THR A 53 109.23 -68.63 120.47
C THR A 53 108.67 -67.27 120.89
N GLY A 54 108.30 -67.11 122.17
CA GLY A 54 107.76 -65.85 122.69
C GLY A 54 106.26 -65.61 122.43
N LEU A 55 105.51 -66.62 121.98
CA LEU A 55 104.09 -66.51 121.66
C LEU A 55 103.21 -66.53 122.92
N LYS A 56 102.26 -65.58 123.02
CA LYS A 56 101.25 -65.52 124.07
C LYS A 56 99.86 -65.74 123.45
N PRO A 57 99.09 -66.74 123.91
CA PRO A 57 97.76 -67.05 123.38
C PRO A 57 96.87 -65.80 123.32
N PHE A 58 96.23 -65.57 122.16
CA PHE A 58 95.34 -64.46 121.84
C PHE A 58 95.92 -63.04 122.02
N LYS A 59 97.23 -62.92 122.27
CA LYS A 59 97.92 -61.64 122.47
C LYS A 59 99.08 -61.44 121.49
N THR A 60 99.46 -62.48 120.75
CA THR A 60 100.44 -62.40 119.66
C THR A 60 99.75 -62.55 118.32
N LEU A 61 99.98 -61.56 117.45
CA LEU A 61 99.49 -61.54 116.06
C LEU A 61 100.70 -61.71 115.13
N TRP A 62 100.57 -62.59 114.15
CA TRP A 62 101.55 -62.80 113.09
C TRP A 62 101.01 -62.22 111.79
N HIS A 63 101.73 -61.27 111.22
CA HIS A 63 101.47 -60.79 109.87
C HIS A 63 102.25 -61.66 108.88
N ASP A 64 101.55 -62.66 108.31
CA ASP A 64 102.10 -63.64 107.36
C ASP A 64 102.30 -62.99 105.98
N ILE A 65 103.57 -62.76 105.63
CA ILE A 65 103.99 -62.17 104.35
C ILE A 65 104.66 -63.19 103.41
N SER A 66 104.47 -64.49 103.63
CA SER A 66 105.08 -65.55 102.81
C SER A 66 104.79 -65.40 101.31
N ASN A 67 103.61 -64.89 100.93
CA ASN A 67 103.18 -64.66 99.54
C ASN A 67 103.30 -63.20 99.04
N GLY A 68 104.03 -62.32 99.75
CA GLY A 68 104.19 -60.91 99.39
C GLY A 68 103.15 -59.98 100.05
N LYS A 69 103.34 -58.65 99.94
CA LYS A 69 102.46 -57.65 100.58
C LYS A 69 101.24 -57.34 99.68
N PRO A 70 100.04 -57.14 100.27
CA PRO A 70 99.74 -57.10 101.70
C PRO A 70 99.54 -58.51 102.29
N GLY A 71 100.19 -58.80 103.43
CA GLY A 71 100.14 -60.10 104.10
C GLY A 71 98.81 -60.37 104.81
N ILE A 72 98.60 -61.61 105.27
CA ILE A 72 97.39 -62.03 106.00
C ILE A 72 97.68 -62.02 107.49
N LEU A 73 96.83 -61.36 108.29
CA LEU A 73 96.95 -61.39 109.75
C LEU A 73 96.43 -62.74 110.28
N LYS A 74 97.22 -63.38 111.15
CA LYS A 74 96.86 -64.60 111.88
C LYS A 74 97.10 -64.40 113.37
N ILE A 75 96.26 -64.96 114.24
CA ILE A 75 96.38 -64.87 115.70
C ILE A 75 96.81 -66.22 116.28
N TRP A 76 97.71 -66.22 117.27
CA TRP A 76 98.11 -67.45 117.95
C TRP A 76 97.06 -67.82 118.99
N THR A 77 96.38 -68.95 118.82
CA THR A 77 95.31 -69.40 119.73
C THR A 77 95.85 -70.09 120.98
N GLY A 78 97.18 -70.31 121.07
CA GLY A 78 97.84 -71.09 122.10
C GLY A 78 98.23 -72.50 121.67
N THR A 79 97.68 -72.97 120.56
CA THR A 79 98.02 -74.28 119.96
C THR A 79 98.28 -74.20 118.44
N GLU A 80 97.63 -73.28 117.72
CA GLU A 80 97.83 -73.05 116.29
C GLU A 80 97.64 -71.58 115.88
N TRP A 81 97.99 -71.25 114.62
CA TRP A 81 97.79 -69.91 114.03
C TRP A 81 96.52 -69.88 113.17
N GLU A 82 95.55 -69.04 113.54
CA GLU A 82 94.23 -68.93 112.86
C GLU A 82 94.06 -67.57 112.16
N SER A 83 93.41 -67.52 110.98
CA SER A 83 93.26 -66.29 110.18
C SER A 83 92.14 -65.38 110.70
N VAL A 84 92.37 -64.06 110.68
CA VAL A 84 91.49 -63.06 111.32
C VAL A 84 90.54 -62.35 110.31
N VAL A 85 90.31 -62.91 109.11
CA VAL A 85 89.45 -62.29 108.06
C VAL A 85 88.40 -63.28 107.53
N PRO A 86 87.11 -62.90 107.38
CA PRO A 86 86.06 -63.77 106.83
C PRO A 86 86.04 -63.83 105.28
N ASP A 87 85.62 -64.99 104.75
CA ASP A 87 85.57 -65.36 103.32
C ASP A 87 84.44 -64.61 102.54
N VAL A 88 84.75 -64.10 101.34
CA VAL A 88 83.90 -63.21 100.49
C VAL A 88 83.40 -63.89 99.19
N GLU A 89 83.49 -65.20 99.06
CA GLU A 89 83.08 -65.90 97.82
C GLU A 89 81.57 -66.15 97.64
N SER A 90 80.71 -65.88 98.64
CA SER A 90 79.26 -66.12 98.55
C SER A 90 78.42 -64.95 98.00
N VAL A 91 78.96 -63.73 97.89
CA VAL A 91 78.19 -62.51 97.53
C VAL A 91 78.17 -62.23 96.01
N LYS A 92 79.01 -62.89 95.20
CA LYS A 92 79.10 -62.62 93.74
C LYS A 92 77.99 -63.27 92.90
N LYS A 93 77.30 -64.30 93.40
CA LYS A 93 76.36 -65.09 92.57
C LYS A 93 74.92 -64.55 92.60
N GLU A 94 74.48 -63.98 93.73
CA GLU A 94 73.12 -63.42 93.87
C GLU A 94 72.88 -62.12 93.08
N MET A 95 73.89 -61.25 92.94
CA MET A 95 73.71 -59.99 92.19
C MET A 95 73.63 -60.15 90.67
N LEU A 96 74.25 -61.19 90.11
CA LEU A 96 74.26 -61.41 88.65
C LEU A 96 72.92 -61.95 88.13
N ASP A 97 72.23 -62.79 88.91
CA ASP A 97 70.92 -63.34 88.52
C ASP A 97 69.80 -62.29 88.63
N GLN A 98 69.88 -61.34 89.56
CA GLN A 98 68.89 -60.26 89.69
C GLN A 98 68.97 -59.24 88.54
N VAL A 99 70.19 -58.87 88.11
CA VAL A 99 70.40 -57.92 87.01
C VAL A 99 69.88 -58.47 85.67
N ASN A 100 70.06 -59.76 85.39
CA ASN A 100 69.51 -60.38 84.17
C ASN A 100 67.97 -60.39 84.16
N LYS A 101 67.34 -60.57 85.31
CA LYS A 101 65.88 -60.56 85.45
C LYS A 101 65.30 -59.16 85.19
N ASP A 102 65.97 -58.12 85.67
CA ASP A 102 65.57 -56.73 85.46
C ASP A 102 65.77 -56.29 84.00
N ILE A 103 66.82 -56.78 83.32
CA ILE A 103 67.05 -56.52 81.88
C ILE A 103 65.94 -57.11 81.00
N GLU A 104 65.55 -58.37 81.21
CA GLU A 104 64.49 -59.02 80.41
C GLU A 104 63.09 -58.43 80.71
N SER A 105 62.84 -58.02 81.96
CA SER A 105 61.64 -57.25 82.32
C SER A 105 61.57 -55.91 81.58
N THR A 106 62.67 -55.16 81.57
CA THR A 106 62.74 -53.84 80.91
C THR A 106 62.60 -53.95 79.39
N LYS A 107 63.16 -55.00 78.79
CA LYS A 107 63.04 -55.28 77.34
C LYS A 107 61.60 -55.60 76.93
N THR A 108 60.88 -56.32 77.78
CA THR A 108 59.46 -56.66 77.56
C THR A 108 58.58 -55.40 77.66
N GLU A 109 58.78 -54.57 78.69
CA GLU A 109 58.09 -53.28 78.81
C GLU A 109 58.41 -52.32 77.66
N LEU A 110 59.66 -52.26 77.20
CA LEU A 110 60.06 -51.42 76.08
C LEU A 110 59.38 -51.86 74.77
N ASN A 111 59.37 -53.16 74.48
CA ASN A 111 58.69 -53.70 73.30
C ASN A 111 57.18 -53.42 73.33
N GLN A 112 56.56 -53.53 74.51
CA GLN A 112 55.14 -53.22 74.68
C GLN A 112 54.85 -51.72 74.47
N LYS A 113 55.69 -50.83 75.01
CA LYS A 113 55.59 -49.37 74.74
C LYS A 113 55.85 -49.01 73.28
N VAL A 114 56.76 -49.71 72.60
CA VAL A 114 56.99 -49.52 71.15
C VAL A 114 55.76 -49.95 70.35
N GLN A 115 55.17 -51.11 70.68
CA GLN A 115 53.96 -51.60 70.02
C GLN A 115 52.77 -50.66 70.25
N GLU A 116 52.59 -50.15 71.48
CA GLU A 116 51.57 -49.17 71.82
C GLU A 116 51.77 -47.85 71.06
N ALA A 117 53.01 -47.33 71.00
CA ALA A 117 53.34 -46.13 70.23
C ALA A 117 53.09 -46.33 68.72
N GLN A 118 53.39 -47.52 68.18
CA GLN A 118 53.19 -47.85 66.78
C GLN A 118 51.70 -48.00 66.41
N ASN A 119 50.89 -48.58 67.32
CA ASN A 119 49.45 -48.64 67.18
C ASN A 119 48.81 -47.23 67.29
N GLN A 120 49.30 -46.39 68.19
CA GLN A 120 48.82 -45.01 68.35
C GLN A 120 49.17 -44.15 67.13
N ALA A 121 50.39 -44.29 66.58
CA ALA A 121 50.80 -43.63 65.34
C ALA A 121 49.97 -44.10 64.13
N THR A 122 49.63 -45.39 64.05
CA THR A 122 48.79 -45.94 62.98
C THR A 122 47.34 -45.44 63.09
N GLY A 123 46.80 -45.34 64.31
CA GLY A 123 45.48 -44.76 64.58
C GLY A 123 45.40 -43.29 64.16
N GLN A 124 46.38 -42.48 64.58
CA GLN A 124 46.48 -41.07 64.17
C GLN A 124 46.66 -40.91 62.66
N PHE A 125 47.44 -41.79 62.01
CA PHE A 125 47.60 -41.77 60.55
C PHE A 125 46.29 -42.04 59.82
N ASN A 126 45.47 -42.99 60.32
CA ASN A 126 44.17 -43.27 59.72
C ASN A 126 43.18 -42.11 59.91
N GLU A 127 43.14 -41.48 61.10
CA GLU A 127 42.33 -40.27 61.34
C GLU A 127 42.73 -39.10 60.43
N VAL A 128 44.04 -38.89 60.24
CA VAL A 128 44.57 -37.86 59.32
C VAL A 128 44.19 -38.17 57.87
N LYS A 129 44.30 -39.45 57.44
CA LYS A 129 43.91 -39.89 56.10
C LYS A 129 42.41 -39.69 55.83
N GLU A 130 41.56 -40.06 56.78
CA GLU A 130 40.11 -39.84 56.68
C GLU A 130 39.77 -38.35 56.65
N SER A 131 40.43 -37.54 57.48
CA SER A 131 40.28 -36.07 57.47
C SER A 131 40.69 -35.45 56.13
N LEU A 132 41.81 -35.89 55.54
CA LEU A 132 42.27 -35.44 54.22
C LEU A 132 41.31 -35.84 53.10
N GLN A 133 40.72 -37.05 53.17
CA GLN A 133 39.67 -37.45 52.23
C GLN A 133 38.40 -36.61 52.38
N GLY A 134 38.02 -36.28 53.62
CA GLY A 134 36.93 -35.35 53.91
C GLY A 134 37.18 -33.98 53.28
N VAL A 135 38.37 -33.40 53.52
CA VAL A 135 38.79 -32.11 52.92
C VAL A 135 38.77 -32.17 51.40
N SER A 136 39.25 -33.25 50.77
CA SER A 136 39.25 -33.40 49.31
C SER A 136 37.84 -33.48 48.70
N ARG A 137 36.90 -34.13 49.40
CA ARG A 137 35.48 -34.14 49.02
C ARG A 137 34.88 -32.73 49.11
N THR A 138 35.09 -32.03 50.23
CA THR A 138 34.62 -30.65 50.42
C THR A 138 35.16 -29.72 49.33
N ILE A 139 36.44 -29.83 48.96
CA ILE A 139 37.02 -29.03 47.86
C ILE A 139 36.32 -29.34 46.53
N SER A 140 36.02 -30.61 46.25
CA SER A 140 35.33 -31.01 45.03
C SER A 140 33.88 -30.50 44.99
N ASP A 141 33.18 -30.53 46.12
CA ASP A 141 31.82 -29.98 46.26
C ASP A 141 31.81 -28.47 46.05
N VAL A 142 32.77 -27.74 46.63
CA VAL A 142 32.94 -26.29 46.40
C VAL A 142 33.21 -25.98 44.92
N GLN A 143 34.04 -26.78 44.23
CA GLN A 143 34.30 -26.61 42.80
C GLN A 143 33.05 -26.87 41.94
N ASN A 144 32.26 -27.89 42.28
CA ASN A 144 31.01 -28.18 41.61
C ASN A 144 29.99 -27.04 41.82
N GLU A 145 29.86 -26.53 43.03
CA GLU A 145 28.99 -25.39 43.33
C GLU A 145 29.45 -24.10 42.64
N GLN A 146 30.76 -23.84 42.54
CA GLN A 146 31.29 -22.73 41.74
C GLN A 146 30.91 -22.86 40.25
N GLY A 147 31.00 -24.07 39.70
CA GLY A 147 30.55 -24.36 38.33
C GLY A 147 29.03 -24.16 38.14
N ASN A 148 28.22 -24.48 39.14
CA ASN A 148 26.78 -24.22 39.13
C ASN A 148 26.47 -22.72 39.23
N ILE A 149 27.21 -21.96 40.04
CA ILE A 149 27.09 -20.51 40.17
C ILE A 149 27.43 -19.84 38.83
N ASN A 150 28.54 -20.20 38.17
CA ASN A 150 28.89 -19.65 36.86
C ASN A 150 27.79 -19.87 35.82
N LYS A 151 27.20 -21.07 35.76
CA LYS A 151 26.07 -21.35 34.87
C LYS A 151 24.86 -20.46 35.15
N LYS A 152 24.53 -20.25 36.44
CA LYS A 152 23.43 -19.36 36.84
C LYS A 152 23.70 -17.91 36.49
N VAL A 153 24.93 -17.43 36.67
CA VAL A 153 25.35 -16.07 36.29
C VAL A 153 25.20 -15.87 34.77
N THR A 154 25.70 -16.80 33.95
CA THR A 154 25.53 -16.73 32.49
C THR A 154 24.07 -16.76 32.06
N GLN A 155 23.21 -17.52 32.74
CA GLN A 155 21.77 -17.51 32.46
C GLN A 155 21.11 -16.16 32.82
N ILE A 156 21.54 -15.52 33.91
CA ILE A 156 21.07 -14.20 34.32
C ILE A 156 21.50 -13.14 33.28
N GLU A 157 22.74 -13.19 32.79
CA GLU A 157 23.24 -12.31 31.72
C GLU A 157 22.42 -12.48 30.43
N GLN A 158 22.23 -13.70 29.96
CA GLN A 158 21.42 -13.99 28.76
C GLN A 158 19.97 -13.50 28.90
N THR A 159 19.38 -13.69 30.09
CA THR A 159 18.02 -13.22 30.39
C THR A 159 17.97 -11.69 30.42
N SER A 160 19.00 -11.04 30.97
CA SER A 160 19.14 -9.58 31.01
C SER A 160 19.22 -8.95 29.62
N ASP A 161 20.01 -9.54 28.73
CA ASP A 161 20.12 -9.11 27.34
C ASP A 161 18.81 -9.29 26.56
N GLY A 162 18.09 -10.38 26.85
CA GLY A 162 16.74 -10.61 26.32
C GLY A 162 15.74 -9.55 26.76
N PHE A 163 15.76 -9.14 28.03
CA PHE A 163 14.93 -8.05 28.55
C PHE A 163 15.29 -6.70 27.91
N LYS A 164 16.58 -6.39 27.76
CA LYS A 164 17.04 -5.16 27.08
C LYS A 164 16.52 -5.09 25.65
N THR A 165 16.69 -6.16 24.88
CA THR A 165 16.22 -6.27 23.49
C THR A 165 14.70 -6.09 23.39
N SER A 166 13.96 -6.67 24.33
CA SER A 166 12.50 -6.57 24.39
C SER A 166 12.04 -5.13 24.66
N ILE A 167 12.67 -4.44 25.62
CA ILE A 167 12.38 -3.04 25.95
C ILE A 167 12.68 -2.14 24.73
N GLU A 168 13.85 -2.28 24.09
CA GLU A 168 14.19 -1.51 22.89
C GLU A 168 13.20 -1.71 21.74
N THR A 169 12.75 -2.95 21.54
CA THR A 169 11.74 -3.28 20.52
C THR A 169 10.39 -2.64 20.85
N LEU A 170 9.96 -2.68 22.11
CA LEU A 170 8.72 -2.04 22.55
C LEU A 170 8.78 -0.52 22.41
N THR A 171 9.89 0.12 22.77
CA THR A 171 10.10 1.56 22.58
C THR A 171 10.03 1.95 21.10
N LYS A 172 10.59 1.14 20.20
CA LYS A 172 10.48 1.39 18.75
C LYS A 172 9.03 1.29 18.26
N LYS A 173 8.30 0.26 18.69
CA LYS A 173 6.87 0.10 18.35
C LYS A 173 6.00 1.24 18.88
N ASP A 174 6.27 1.71 20.10
CA ASP A 174 5.61 2.87 20.71
C ASP A 174 5.77 4.14 19.86
N THR A 175 6.98 4.38 19.37
CA THR A 175 7.29 5.50 18.45
C THR A 175 6.56 5.33 17.11
N GLU A 176 6.54 4.12 16.55
CA GLU A 176 5.82 3.83 15.30
C GLU A 176 4.31 4.03 15.46
N ILE A 177 3.70 3.58 16.57
CA ILE A 177 2.27 3.79 16.86
C ILE A 177 1.96 5.28 16.96
N SER A 178 2.78 6.04 17.68
CA SER A 178 2.64 7.49 17.80
C SER A 178 2.67 8.20 16.43
N SER A 179 3.59 7.80 15.54
CA SER A 179 3.66 8.36 14.19
C SER A 179 2.42 8.05 13.34
N LYS A 180 1.87 6.83 13.48
CA LYS A 180 0.63 6.42 12.79
C LYS A 180 -0.58 7.19 13.31
N LEU A 181 -0.68 7.39 14.63
CA LEU A 181 -1.76 8.19 15.23
C LEU A 181 -1.75 9.63 14.73
N ASN A 182 -0.57 10.26 14.64
CA ASN A 182 -0.45 11.62 14.07
C ASN A 182 -0.90 11.66 12.59
N THR A 183 -0.62 10.60 11.83
CA THR A 183 -1.08 10.50 10.44
C THR A 183 -2.61 10.39 10.37
N VAL A 184 -3.22 9.61 11.26
CA VAL A 184 -4.69 9.51 11.36
C VAL A 184 -5.29 10.86 11.76
N GLU A 185 -4.72 11.56 12.73
CA GLU A 185 -5.18 12.89 13.14
C GLU A 185 -5.15 13.91 11.99
N LEU A 186 -4.04 13.96 11.24
CA LEU A 186 -3.92 14.81 10.04
C LEU A 186 -4.96 14.44 8.97
N THR A 187 -5.19 13.14 8.76
CA THR A 187 -6.17 12.65 7.78
C THR A 187 -7.60 13.04 8.18
N VAL A 188 -7.93 12.92 9.47
CA VAL A 188 -9.22 13.34 10.00
C VAL A 188 -9.41 14.85 9.84
N GLU A 189 -8.38 15.66 10.12
CA GLU A 189 -8.47 17.11 9.93
C GLU A 189 -8.67 17.50 8.46
N GLY A 190 -7.96 16.84 7.54
CA GLY A 190 -8.17 17.00 6.10
C GLY A 190 -9.58 16.58 5.65
N THR A 191 -10.12 15.52 6.25
CA THR A 191 -11.50 15.07 6.01
C THR A 191 -12.51 16.11 6.49
N LYS A 192 -12.32 16.67 7.69
CA LYS A 192 -13.20 17.75 8.22
C LYS A 192 -13.20 18.98 7.31
N LYS A 193 -12.03 19.39 6.80
CA LYS A 193 -11.96 20.48 5.82
C LYS A 193 -12.74 20.17 4.54
N THR A 194 -12.57 18.97 3.99
CA THR A 194 -13.30 18.53 2.79
C THR A 194 -14.81 18.53 3.03
N ILE A 195 -15.26 18.10 4.21
CA ILE A 195 -16.68 18.15 4.62
C ILE A 195 -17.19 19.59 4.61
N SER A 196 -16.43 20.54 5.16
CA SER A 196 -16.81 21.96 5.14
C SER A 196 -16.94 22.52 3.72
N ASP A 197 -16.01 22.19 2.82
CA ASP A 197 -16.07 22.62 1.41
C ASP A 197 -17.32 22.03 0.71
N VAL A 198 -17.66 20.78 1.01
CA VAL A 198 -18.87 20.10 0.52
C VAL A 198 -20.15 20.73 1.08
N GLN A 199 -20.18 21.10 2.36
CA GLN A 199 -21.31 21.81 2.98
C GLN A 199 -21.55 23.17 2.32
N GLN A 200 -20.47 23.92 2.03
CA GLN A 200 -20.57 25.18 1.31
C GLN A 200 -21.17 24.98 -0.09
N THR A 201 -20.62 24.03 -0.86
CA THR A 201 -21.11 23.70 -2.21
C THR A 201 -22.58 23.28 -2.19
N THR A 202 -22.99 22.52 -1.18
CA THR A 202 -24.40 22.10 -1.00
C THR A 202 -25.31 23.31 -0.74
N SER A 203 -24.87 24.24 0.10
CA SER A 203 -25.61 25.48 0.38
C SER A 203 -25.77 26.36 -0.86
N GLU A 204 -24.73 26.47 -1.69
CA GLU A 204 -24.78 27.19 -2.96
C GLU A 204 -25.76 26.52 -3.94
N LEU A 205 -25.75 25.19 -4.02
CA LEU A 205 -26.68 24.45 -4.86
C LEU A 205 -28.14 24.61 -4.39
N THR A 206 -28.39 24.60 -3.08
CA THR A 206 -29.72 24.86 -2.49
C THR A 206 -30.23 26.25 -2.89
N LYS A 207 -29.35 27.26 -2.87
CA LYS A 207 -29.68 28.61 -3.33
C LYS A 207 -30.05 28.62 -4.83
N THR A 208 -29.22 28.03 -5.69
CA THR A 208 -29.52 27.95 -7.14
C THR A 208 -30.82 27.20 -7.41
N THR A 209 -31.09 26.12 -6.67
CA THR A 209 -32.32 25.32 -6.80
C THR A 209 -33.55 26.18 -6.47
N THR A 210 -33.46 27.01 -5.43
CA THR A 210 -34.52 27.96 -5.04
C THR A 210 -34.73 29.03 -6.11
N GLU A 211 -33.65 29.61 -6.67
CA GLU A 211 -33.73 30.61 -7.73
C GLU A 211 -34.39 30.05 -9.00
N ILE A 212 -34.06 28.83 -9.42
CA ILE A 212 -34.70 28.18 -10.58
C ILE A 212 -36.20 27.97 -10.32
N LYS A 213 -36.57 27.54 -9.11
CA LYS A 213 -37.98 27.33 -8.71
C LYS A 213 -38.79 28.63 -8.80
N GLU A 214 -38.23 29.75 -8.32
CA GLU A 214 -38.85 31.06 -8.44
C GLU A 214 -38.98 31.53 -9.89
N GLN A 215 -37.94 31.36 -10.70
CA GLN A 215 -37.99 31.76 -12.12
C GLN A 215 -39.00 30.94 -12.92
N ALA A 216 -39.11 29.64 -12.66
CA ALA A 216 -40.13 28.77 -13.26
C ALA A 216 -41.55 29.25 -12.89
N GLY A 217 -41.77 29.68 -11.64
CA GLY A 217 -43.03 30.31 -11.21
C GLY A 217 -43.35 31.60 -11.98
N LYS A 218 -42.37 32.50 -12.12
CA LYS A 218 -42.52 33.78 -12.85
C LYS A 218 -42.83 33.58 -14.34
N ILE A 219 -42.25 32.56 -14.98
CA ILE A 219 -42.56 32.23 -16.38
C ILE A 219 -44.03 31.83 -16.50
N ASN A 220 -44.51 30.99 -15.58
CA ASN A 220 -45.90 30.54 -15.56
C ASN A 220 -46.88 31.73 -15.43
N GLU A 221 -46.62 32.66 -14.51
CA GLU A 221 -47.45 33.86 -14.33
C GLU A 221 -47.45 34.78 -15.58
N LYS A 222 -46.28 35.02 -16.17
CA LYS A 222 -46.18 35.84 -17.39
C LYS A 222 -46.91 35.20 -18.56
N LEU A 223 -46.84 33.87 -18.68
CA LEU A 223 -47.49 33.13 -19.74
C LEU A 223 -49.02 33.25 -19.65
N THR A 224 -49.59 33.06 -18.46
CA THR A 224 -51.03 33.28 -18.20
C THR A 224 -51.46 34.72 -18.49
N SER A 225 -50.60 35.70 -18.20
CA SER A 225 -50.86 37.11 -18.52
C SER A 225 -50.89 37.37 -20.03
N VAL A 226 -50.02 36.72 -20.80
CA VAL A 226 -49.99 36.85 -22.27
C VAL A 226 -51.19 36.16 -22.90
N GLU A 227 -51.56 34.95 -22.47
CA GLU A 227 -52.78 34.26 -22.90
C GLU A 227 -54.01 35.16 -22.73
N THR A 228 -54.21 35.69 -21.52
CA THR A 228 -55.33 36.59 -21.22
C THR A 228 -55.33 37.85 -22.10
N LYS A 229 -54.17 38.40 -22.46
CA LYS A 229 -54.10 39.59 -23.32
C LYS A 229 -54.44 39.25 -24.78
N VAL A 230 -53.99 38.12 -25.28
CA VAL A 230 -54.30 37.65 -26.64
C VAL A 230 -55.79 37.37 -26.77
N ASP A 231 -56.38 36.66 -25.80
CA ASP A 231 -57.80 36.32 -25.80
C ASP A 231 -58.74 37.54 -25.75
N ASN A 232 -58.28 38.67 -25.18
CA ASN A 232 -59.08 39.89 -25.01
C ASN A 232 -58.81 40.98 -26.08
N THR A 233 -58.08 40.68 -27.15
CA THR A 233 -57.76 41.67 -28.21
C THR A 233 -58.72 41.54 -29.40
N GLU A 234 -59.73 42.42 -29.51
CA GLU A 234 -60.59 42.57 -30.69
C GLU A 234 -60.11 43.73 -31.59
N ILE A 235 -59.82 43.46 -32.88
CA ILE A 235 -59.32 44.46 -33.84
C ILE A 235 -60.34 44.70 -34.98
N GLY A 236 -60.96 45.87 -35.01
CA GLY A 236 -61.90 46.33 -36.05
C GLY A 236 -61.28 46.73 -37.39
N VAL A 237 -60.40 45.90 -37.97
CA VAL A 237 -59.74 46.10 -39.28
C VAL A 237 -59.79 44.82 -40.14
N ARG A 238 -60.55 43.82 -39.67
CA ARG A 238 -60.60 42.47 -40.23
C ARG A 238 -61.20 42.47 -41.64
N ASN A 239 -60.44 41.94 -42.58
CA ASN A 239 -60.99 41.55 -43.88
C ASN A 239 -61.76 40.23 -43.71
N LEU A 240 -63.07 40.25 -43.97
CA LEU A 240 -63.94 39.08 -43.88
C LEU A 240 -63.84 38.17 -45.11
N LEU A 241 -63.07 38.55 -46.14
CA LEU A 241 -62.88 37.75 -47.35
C LEU A 241 -61.56 36.99 -47.32
N LEU A 242 -61.66 35.67 -47.44
CA LEU A 242 -60.54 34.73 -47.43
C LEU A 242 -59.83 34.70 -48.79
N GLU A 243 -58.54 34.38 -48.77
CA GLU A 243 -57.69 34.16 -49.96
C GLU A 243 -57.59 35.36 -50.90
N THR A 244 -58.00 36.56 -50.47
CA THR A 244 -57.94 37.79 -51.30
C THR A 244 -56.51 38.28 -51.56
N ALA A 245 -55.53 37.65 -50.91
CA ALA A 245 -54.11 37.86 -51.18
C ALA A 245 -53.67 37.23 -52.51
N THR A 246 -54.26 36.08 -52.86
CA THR A 246 -53.86 35.21 -53.98
C THR A 246 -54.94 35.09 -55.07
N LYS A 247 -56.22 35.30 -54.74
CA LYS A 247 -57.35 35.30 -55.70
C LYS A 247 -57.63 36.69 -56.27
N SER A 248 -57.91 36.75 -57.57
CA SER A 248 -58.29 37.96 -58.32
C SER A 248 -59.21 37.63 -59.50
N HIS A 249 -59.86 38.64 -60.07
CA HIS A 249 -60.72 38.51 -61.26
C HIS A 249 -60.18 39.38 -62.40
N SER A 250 -59.63 38.72 -63.42
CA SER A 250 -59.13 39.37 -64.64
C SER A 250 -60.01 39.04 -65.85
N VAL A 251 -60.27 40.03 -66.70
CA VAL A 251 -61.06 39.87 -67.94
C VAL A 251 -60.41 40.68 -69.05
N LYS A 252 -60.21 40.07 -70.23
CA LYS A 252 -59.68 40.73 -71.42
C LYS A 252 -60.76 41.04 -72.46
N THR A 253 -60.41 41.88 -73.44
CA THR A 253 -61.32 42.25 -74.54
C THR A 253 -61.82 41.01 -75.29
N GLY A 254 -63.14 40.85 -75.38
CA GLY A 254 -63.78 39.72 -76.08
C GLY A 254 -63.88 38.43 -75.26
N GLU A 255 -63.40 38.41 -74.03
CA GLU A 255 -63.50 37.25 -73.13
C GLU A 255 -64.85 37.22 -72.39
N ASN A 256 -65.52 36.07 -72.36
CA ASN A 256 -66.73 35.85 -71.55
C ASN A 256 -66.39 35.00 -70.31
N LYS A 257 -65.79 35.63 -69.30
CA LYS A 257 -65.35 34.94 -68.08
C LYS A 257 -66.47 34.92 -67.02
N PRO A 258 -66.76 33.76 -66.39
CA PRO A 258 -67.71 33.70 -65.28
C PRO A 258 -67.18 34.37 -64.01
N HIS A 259 -68.06 34.58 -63.03
CA HIS A 259 -67.75 35.18 -61.73
C HIS A 259 -66.59 34.47 -61.00
N THR A 260 -65.73 35.24 -60.31
CA THR A 260 -64.77 34.67 -59.35
C THR A 260 -65.35 34.80 -57.94
N TYR A 261 -65.62 33.68 -57.27
CA TYR A 261 -66.11 33.65 -55.89
C TYR A 261 -64.97 33.70 -54.87
N PHE A 262 -65.22 34.37 -53.76
CA PHE A 262 -64.31 34.51 -52.63
C PHE A 262 -64.90 33.84 -51.40
N GLY A 263 -64.05 33.15 -50.62
CA GLY A 263 -64.45 32.61 -49.33
C GLY A 263 -64.77 33.74 -48.36
N VAL A 264 -65.68 33.49 -47.43
CA VAL A 264 -66.08 34.45 -46.40
C VAL A 264 -65.82 33.81 -45.04
N ALA A 265 -65.35 34.58 -44.07
CA ALA A 265 -65.16 34.11 -42.71
C ALA A 265 -66.48 33.55 -42.12
N ASN A 266 -66.40 32.42 -41.41
CA ASN A 266 -67.58 31.67 -40.96
C ASN A 266 -68.51 32.47 -40.04
N ASP A 267 -67.96 33.35 -39.21
CA ASP A 267 -68.68 34.21 -38.28
C ASP A 267 -69.21 35.50 -38.91
N ALA A 268 -68.92 35.77 -40.19
CA ALA A 268 -69.43 36.95 -40.90
C ALA A 268 -70.97 36.99 -40.93
N VAL A 269 -71.64 35.83 -40.95
CA VAL A 269 -73.11 35.72 -40.86
C VAL A 269 -73.68 36.33 -39.58
N THR A 270 -72.90 36.30 -38.50
CA THR A 270 -73.26 36.92 -37.21
C THR A 270 -72.84 38.38 -37.19
N LEU A 271 -71.62 38.68 -37.65
CA LEU A 271 -71.02 40.02 -37.56
C LEU A 271 -71.70 41.05 -38.47
N MET A 272 -72.18 40.65 -39.65
CA MET A 272 -72.78 41.57 -40.63
C MET A 272 -74.25 41.90 -40.34
N HIS A 273 -74.93 41.13 -39.48
CA HIS A 273 -76.35 41.29 -39.18
C HIS A 273 -76.68 42.70 -38.66
N GLY A 274 -77.50 43.44 -39.41
CA GLY A 274 -77.93 44.80 -39.03
C GLY A 274 -76.79 45.82 -38.96
N LYS A 275 -75.63 45.53 -39.57
CA LYS A 275 -74.45 46.42 -39.55
C LYS A 275 -74.22 47.10 -40.90
N ASN A 276 -73.51 48.23 -40.84
CA ASN A 276 -72.89 48.80 -42.04
C ASN A 276 -71.68 47.98 -42.45
N ILE A 277 -71.52 47.80 -43.76
CA ILE A 277 -70.37 47.14 -44.36
C ILE A 277 -69.67 48.09 -45.32
N ALA A 278 -68.35 48.10 -45.27
CA ALA A 278 -67.50 48.76 -46.22
C ALA A 278 -66.88 47.74 -47.16
N MET A 279 -66.93 48.04 -48.45
CA MET A 279 -66.44 47.22 -49.53
C MET A 279 -65.32 47.98 -50.24
N SER A 280 -64.18 47.34 -50.47
CA SER A 280 -63.16 47.92 -51.35
C SER A 280 -62.38 46.90 -52.16
N PHE A 281 -61.81 47.33 -53.28
CA PHE A 281 -60.92 46.54 -54.10
C PHE A 281 -59.94 47.44 -54.86
N LEU A 282 -58.87 46.85 -55.39
CA LEU A 282 -57.91 47.52 -56.27
C LEU A 282 -58.19 47.13 -57.73
N PHE A 283 -58.19 48.13 -58.60
CA PHE A 283 -58.47 47.99 -60.01
C PHE A 283 -57.26 48.39 -60.85
N THR A 284 -56.85 47.49 -61.75
CA THR A 284 -55.78 47.73 -62.73
C THR A 284 -56.32 47.43 -64.11
N GLY A 285 -56.16 48.36 -65.06
CA GLY A 285 -56.66 48.17 -66.41
C GLY A 285 -57.13 49.43 -67.10
N LYS A 286 -57.56 49.27 -68.36
CA LYS A 286 -58.09 50.36 -69.20
C LYS A 286 -59.32 49.87 -69.94
N ILE A 287 -60.42 50.60 -69.77
CA ILE A 287 -61.66 50.39 -70.52
C ILE A 287 -61.82 51.52 -71.54
N THR A 288 -61.96 51.18 -72.82
CA THR A 288 -62.09 52.14 -73.92
C THR A 288 -63.53 52.35 -74.36
N ALA A 289 -64.40 51.36 -74.16
CA ALA A 289 -65.83 51.46 -74.43
C ALA A 289 -66.63 50.53 -73.52
N TRP A 290 -67.84 50.94 -73.14
CA TRP A 290 -68.85 50.08 -72.51
C TRP A 290 -69.86 49.61 -73.56
N GLY A 291 -70.31 48.36 -73.45
CA GLY A 291 -71.42 47.85 -74.26
C GLY A 291 -72.79 48.35 -73.77
N THR A 292 -73.84 47.95 -74.48
CA THR A 292 -75.20 48.49 -74.34
C THR A 292 -76.16 47.57 -73.60
N THR A 293 -75.76 46.33 -73.27
CA THR A 293 -76.71 45.29 -72.87
C THR A 293 -76.67 45.02 -71.37
N ASN A 294 -75.50 44.99 -70.74
CA ASN A 294 -75.34 44.66 -69.32
C ASN A 294 -73.94 44.98 -68.74
N LYS A 295 -73.43 46.19 -69.02
CA LYS A 295 -72.12 46.66 -68.51
C LYS A 295 -71.99 46.54 -66.99
N TRP A 296 -70.93 45.88 -66.54
CA TRP A 296 -70.65 45.67 -65.12
C TRP A 296 -69.16 45.52 -64.89
N ALA A 297 -68.63 46.15 -63.84
CA ALA A 297 -67.32 45.81 -63.29
C ALA A 297 -67.30 46.10 -61.79
N GLY A 298 -66.82 45.16 -60.99
CA GLY A 298 -66.71 45.32 -59.53
C GLY A 298 -66.82 44.00 -58.79
N PHE A 299 -67.17 44.08 -57.50
CA PHE A 299 -67.55 42.90 -56.72
C PHE A 299 -68.86 43.12 -55.97
N GLU A 300 -69.58 42.03 -55.75
CA GLU A 300 -70.92 42.00 -55.18
C GLU A 300 -71.00 40.99 -54.04
N VAL A 301 -71.80 41.34 -53.03
CA VAL A 301 -72.10 40.56 -51.84
C VAL A 301 -73.59 40.22 -51.90
N LYS A 302 -73.88 38.93 -52.04
CA LYS A 302 -75.23 38.37 -51.92
C LYS A 302 -75.41 37.85 -50.50
N ILE A 303 -76.39 38.39 -49.80
CA ILE A 303 -76.76 38.00 -48.43
C ILE A 303 -78.08 37.27 -48.51
N THR A 304 -78.10 36.01 -48.07
CA THR A 304 -79.30 35.18 -47.97
C THR A 304 -79.74 35.16 -46.51
N PHE A 305 -80.98 35.55 -46.22
CA PHE A 305 -81.52 35.52 -44.87
C PHE A 305 -82.17 34.17 -44.56
N THR A 306 -82.41 33.88 -43.28
CA THR A 306 -83.04 32.63 -42.83
C THR A 306 -84.48 32.46 -43.32
N ASP A 307 -85.18 33.56 -43.63
CA ASP A 307 -86.50 33.57 -44.28
C ASP A 307 -86.46 33.30 -45.79
N ASN A 308 -85.28 33.00 -46.35
CA ASN A 308 -84.99 32.81 -47.78
C ASN A 308 -85.19 34.05 -48.66
N THR A 309 -85.29 35.26 -48.08
CA THR A 309 -85.14 36.52 -48.82
C THR A 309 -83.66 36.84 -49.04
N PHE A 310 -83.34 37.75 -49.98
CA PHE A 310 -81.96 38.10 -50.32
C PHE A 310 -81.74 39.61 -50.40
N GLN A 311 -80.52 40.05 -50.07
CA GLN A 311 -80.02 41.39 -50.33
C GLN A 311 -78.78 41.32 -51.22
N TYR A 312 -78.73 42.17 -52.23
CA TYR A 312 -77.52 42.38 -53.03
C TYR A 312 -76.94 43.75 -52.69
N THR A 313 -75.64 43.78 -52.44
CA THR A 313 -74.88 45.02 -52.30
C THR A 313 -73.57 44.90 -53.04
N SER A 314 -73.11 45.98 -53.67
CA SER A 314 -71.99 45.92 -54.59
C SER A 314 -71.10 47.16 -54.54
N CYS A 315 -69.82 46.95 -54.83
CA CYS A 315 -68.87 47.99 -55.17
C CYS A 315 -68.64 47.95 -56.68
N ARG A 316 -69.31 48.85 -57.42
CA ARG A 316 -69.30 48.91 -58.88
C ARG A 316 -68.55 50.12 -59.40
N ILE A 317 -67.99 50.01 -60.60
CA ILE A 317 -67.15 51.06 -61.21
C ILE A 317 -67.57 51.49 -62.60
N GLU A 318 -68.57 50.87 -63.23
CA GLU A 318 -68.91 51.19 -64.63
C GLU A 318 -69.30 52.66 -64.88
N ASN A 319 -69.82 53.34 -63.86
CA ASN A 319 -70.17 54.76 -63.90
C ASN A 319 -69.14 55.67 -63.19
N ARG A 320 -68.00 55.11 -62.74
CA ARG A 320 -66.95 55.81 -61.98
C ARG A 320 -65.62 55.87 -62.72
N LEU A 321 -65.49 55.15 -63.83
CA LEU A 321 -64.29 55.17 -64.68
C LEU A 321 -64.39 56.22 -65.78
N THR A 322 -63.24 56.82 -66.09
CA THR A 322 -63.04 57.64 -67.29
C THR A 322 -62.59 56.74 -68.43
N LEU A 323 -63.35 56.70 -69.53
CA LEU A 323 -63.00 55.90 -70.71
C LEU A 323 -61.63 56.32 -71.27
N GLY A 324 -60.81 55.33 -71.62
CA GLY A 324 -59.47 55.54 -72.19
C GLY A 324 -58.35 55.78 -71.17
N LYS A 325 -58.66 56.04 -69.90
CA LYS A 325 -57.65 56.18 -68.82
C LYS A 325 -57.10 54.80 -68.42
N GLN A 326 -55.78 54.72 -68.25
CA GLN A 326 -55.12 53.57 -67.62
C GLN A 326 -55.16 53.73 -66.10
N TYR A 327 -55.66 52.71 -65.41
CA TYR A 327 -55.63 52.62 -63.95
C TYR A 327 -54.58 51.60 -63.52
N ASN A 328 -53.89 51.89 -62.42
CA ASN A 328 -52.89 51.02 -61.83
C ASN A 328 -53.14 50.91 -60.32
N GLN A 329 -53.72 49.79 -59.89
CA GLN A 329 -54.13 49.53 -58.51
C GLN A 329 -54.93 50.67 -57.88
N GLU A 330 -55.80 51.30 -58.66
CA GLU A 330 -56.68 52.37 -58.17
C GLU A 330 -57.71 51.77 -57.23
N ARG A 331 -57.92 52.39 -56.08
CA ARG A 331 -58.79 51.86 -55.04
C ARG A 331 -60.22 52.35 -55.23
N PHE A 332 -61.16 51.41 -55.33
CA PHE A 332 -62.59 51.69 -55.36
C PHE A 332 -63.27 51.20 -54.10
N THR A 333 -64.17 52.04 -53.58
CA THR A 333 -64.90 51.78 -52.33
C THR A 333 -66.40 51.94 -52.50
N ALA A 334 -67.18 51.23 -51.68
CA ALA A 334 -68.62 51.39 -51.51
C ALA A 334 -69.02 51.03 -50.07
N ILE A 335 -70.17 51.53 -49.62
CA ILE A 335 -70.72 51.26 -48.29
C ILE A 335 -72.16 50.81 -48.48
N ALA A 336 -72.61 49.87 -47.66
CA ALA A 336 -74.01 49.48 -47.62
C ALA A 336 -74.43 49.08 -46.22
N GLU A 337 -75.72 49.26 -45.94
CA GLU A 337 -76.35 48.77 -44.72
C GLU A 337 -76.92 47.38 -44.98
N VAL A 338 -76.56 46.40 -44.14
CA VAL A 338 -77.14 45.06 -44.18
C VAL A 338 -78.45 45.09 -43.42
N MET A 339 -79.51 44.50 -43.99
CA MET A 339 -80.80 44.43 -43.31
C MET A 339 -80.66 43.76 -41.94
N ASP A 340 -81.42 44.27 -40.96
CA ASP A 340 -81.51 43.73 -39.61
C ASP A 340 -82.35 42.44 -39.59
N LYS A 341 -81.81 41.41 -40.23
CA LYS A 341 -82.34 40.05 -40.34
C LYS A 341 -81.23 39.02 -40.17
N SER A 342 -81.53 37.91 -39.50
CA SER A 342 -80.58 36.80 -39.35
C SER A 342 -80.13 36.25 -40.70
N ILE A 343 -78.81 36.18 -40.88
CA ILE A 343 -78.18 35.76 -42.14
C ILE A 343 -77.99 34.24 -42.13
N LYS A 344 -78.40 33.58 -43.23
CA LYS A 344 -78.20 32.14 -43.48
C LYS A 344 -76.90 31.88 -44.22
N GLU A 345 -76.60 32.69 -45.23
CA GLU A 345 -75.44 32.48 -46.12
C GLU A 345 -74.99 33.82 -46.73
N ILE A 346 -73.69 33.99 -46.89
CA ILE A 346 -73.10 35.13 -47.60
C ILE A 346 -72.26 34.59 -48.76
N SER A 347 -72.52 35.08 -49.96
CA SER A 347 -71.77 34.73 -51.17
C SER A 347 -71.19 36.00 -51.77
N VAL A 348 -69.87 36.04 -51.95
CA VAL A 348 -69.16 37.22 -52.49
C VAL A 348 -68.43 36.84 -53.78
N TYR A 349 -68.60 37.67 -54.81
CA TYR A 349 -67.94 37.44 -56.10
C TYR A 349 -67.55 38.73 -56.81
N ALA A 350 -66.49 38.64 -57.62
CA ALA A 350 -66.11 39.68 -58.58
C ALA A 350 -66.57 39.34 -60.00
N LEU A 351 -66.91 40.37 -60.77
CA LEU A 351 -67.37 40.28 -62.15
C LEU A 351 -66.96 41.50 -62.95
N ALA A 352 -66.54 41.30 -64.20
CA ALA A 352 -66.47 42.34 -65.22
C ALA A 352 -67.01 41.82 -66.56
N ARG A 353 -67.92 42.54 -67.22
CA ARG A 353 -68.53 42.14 -68.51
C ARG A 353 -69.04 43.33 -69.34
N ASP A 354 -69.25 43.06 -70.64
CA ASP A 354 -69.83 43.98 -71.62
C ASP A 354 -69.06 45.31 -71.73
N PHE A 355 -67.75 45.19 -72.01
CA PHE A 355 -66.81 46.30 -72.21
C PHE A 355 -65.68 45.93 -73.20
N THR A 356 -64.98 46.94 -73.70
CA THR A 356 -63.73 46.80 -74.48
C THR A 356 -62.57 47.31 -73.62
N GLY A 357 -61.56 46.48 -73.41
CA GLY A 357 -60.44 46.75 -72.51
C GLY A 357 -59.92 45.50 -71.81
N ASP A 358 -58.83 45.65 -71.05
CA ASP A 358 -58.27 44.60 -70.20
C ASP A 358 -58.28 45.09 -68.75
N VAL A 359 -58.77 44.27 -67.83
CA VAL A 359 -58.97 44.63 -66.42
C VAL A 359 -58.57 43.53 -65.46
N LEU A 360 -58.16 43.93 -64.26
CA LEU A 360 -57.87 43.11 -63.10
C LEU A 360 -58.52 43.75 -61.86
N ILE A 361 -59.34 42.98 -61.17
CA ILE A 361 -59.94 43.28 -59.88
C ILE A 361 -59.25 42.40 -58.84
N GLU A 362 -58.50 42.99 -57.93
CA GLU A 362 -57.70 42.28 -56.93
C GLU A 362 -57.81 42.93 -55.55
N LYS A 363 -57.31 42.23 -54.51
CA LYS A 363 -57.25 42.76 -53.13
C LYS A 363 -58.61 43.24 -52.62
N LEU A 364 -59.64 42.40 -52.78
CA LEU A 364 -60.97 42.68 -52.24
C LEU A 364 -60.90 42.70 -50.71
N LYS A 365 -61.61 43.65 -50.11
CA LYS A 365 -61.82 43.74 -48.68
C LYS A 365 -63.29 43.98 -48.38
N LEU A 366 -63.85 43.13 -47.52
CA LEU A 366 -65.15 43.32 -46.89
C LEU A 366 -64.91 43.50 -45.39
N GLU A 367 -65.39 44.59 -44.82
CA GLU A 367 -65.19 44.88 -43.40
C GLU A 367 -66.45 45.52 -42.79
N ILE A 368 -66.65 45.30 -41.49
CA ILE A 368 -67.74 45.95 -40.76
C ILE A 368 -67.38 47.40 -40.52
N GLY A 369 -68.28 48.32 -40.89
CA GLY A 369 -68.13 49.75 -40.68
C GLY A 369 -68.56 50.58 -41.88
N THR A 370 -68.35 51.88 -41.76
CA THR A 370 -68.69 52.89 -42.78
C THR A 370 -67.47 53.49 -43.45
N ILE A 371 -66.26 53.01 -43.14
CA ILE A 371 -65.00 53.50 -43.71
C ILE A 371 -64.23 52.31 -44.25
N ALA A 372 -63.95 52.32 -45.55
CA ALA A 372 -63.10 51.30 -46.14
C ALA A 372 -61.62 51.56 -45.81
N THR A 373 -60.92 50.61 -45.19
CA THR A 373 -59.51 50.69 -44.82
C THR A 373 -58.59 49.98 -45.82
N ALA A 374 -57.28 50.26 -45.79
CA ALA A 374 -56.33 49.63 -46.71
C ALA A 374 -56.44 48.09 -46.66
N TRP A 375 -56.18 47.45 -47.81
CA TRP A 375 -56.30 46.00 -47.89
C TRP A 375 -55.33 45.30 -46.91
N THR A 376 -55.86 44.31 -46.20
CA THR A 376 -55.12 43.35 -45.38
C THR A 376 -55.66 41.96 -45.70
N PRO A 377 -54.84 40.89 -45.63
CA PRO A 377 -55.37 39.54 -45.69
C PRO A 377 -56.32 39.28 -44.52
N ALA A 378 -57.21 38.29 -44.66
CA ALA A 378 -58.04 37.85 -43.54
C ALA A 378 -57.13 37.32 -42.42
N PRO A 379 -57.39 37.61 -41.13
CA PRO A 379 -56.63 37.04 -40.01
C PRO A 379 -56.59 35.50 -40.04
N GLU A 380 -57.61 34.87 -40.60
CA GLU A 380 -57.72 33.42 -40.81
C GLU A 380 -56.70 32.89 -41.84
N ASP A 381 -56.19 33.76 -42.71
CA ASP A 381 -55.10 33.47 -43.64
C ASP A 381 -53.70 33.66 -42.97
N GLN A 382 -53.65 33.97 -41.66
CA GLN A 382 -52.43 34.13 -40.85
C GLN A 382 -52.35 33.05 -39.73
N VAL A 383 -51.19 32.88 -39.09
CA VAL A 383 -50.91 31.85 -38.05
C VAL A 383 -52.06 31.75 -37.03
N THR A 384 -52.64 30.57 -36.93
CA THR A 384 -53.90 30.31 -36.22
C THR A 384 -53.75 30.39 -34.69
N THR A 385 -54.79 30.85 -34.00
CA THR A 385 -54.92 30.82 -32.53
C THR A 385 -54.61 29.43 -31.95
N ASP A 386 -54.94 28.36 -32.68
CA ASP A 386 -54.70 26.97 -32.29
C ASP A 386 -53.20 26.65 -32.13
N GLU A 387 -52.32 27.19 -32.99
CA GLU A 387 -50.87 26.99 -32.87
C GLU A 387 -50.28 27.72 -31.67
N PHE A 388 -50.83 28.91 -31.35
CA PHE A 388 -50.44 29.67 -30.16
C PHE A 388 -50.85 28.93 -28.88
N THR A 389 -52.11 28.50 -28.76
CA THR A 389 -52.62 27.74 -27.60
C THR A 389 -51.86 26.42 -27.40
N LYS A 390 -51.50 25.73 -28.49
CA LYS A 390 -50.69 24.51 -28.43
C LYS A 390 -49.30 24.78 -27.85
N LYS A 391 -48.60 25.79 -28.36
CA LYS A 391 -47.27 26.16 -27.84
C LYS A 391 -47.32 26.59 -26.38
N THR A 392 -48.35 27.31 -25.98
CA THR A 392 -48.51 27.72 -24.58
C THR A 392 -48.71 26.51 -23.67
N THR A 393 -49.55 25.56 -24.07
CA THR A 393 -49.75 24.30 -23.33
C THR A 393 -48.45 23.48 -23.22
N GLU A 394 -47.65 23.42 -24.29
CA GLU A 394 -46.34 22.74 -24.28
C GLU A 394 -45.36 23.40 -23.31
N ILE A 395 -45.31 24.74 -23.26
CA ILE A 395 -44.46 25.49 -22.32
C ILE A 395 -44.90 25.24 -20.87
N THR A 396 -46.21 25.27 -20.58
CA THR A 396 -46.74 24.98 -19.23
C THR A 396 -46.36 23.59 -18.77
N LYS A 397 -46.53 22.57 -19.63
CA LYS A 397 -46.10 21.19 -19.33
C LYS A 397 -44.59 21.10 -19.07
N SER A 398 -43.78 21.82 -19.84
CA SER A 398 -42.33 21.86 -19.63
C SER A 398 -41.96 22.52 -18.29
N VAL A 399 -42.65 23.60 -17.91
CA VAL A 399 -42.42 24.30 -16.64
C VAL A 399 -42.80 23.41 -15.45
N ASP A 400 -43.89 22.67 -15.53
CA ASP A 400 -44.29 21.74 -14.46
C ASP A 400 -43.33 20.54 -14.34
N GLY A 401 -42.82 20.02 -15.47
CA GLY A 401 -41.77 19.01 -15.45
C GLY A 401 -40.46 19.51 -14.80
N ILE A 402 -40.12 20.79 -15.00
CA ILE A 402 -38.99 21.43 -14.31
C ILE A 402 -39.25 21.50 -12.80
N LYS A 403 -40.46 21.87 -12.35
CA LYS A 403 -40.82 21.91 -10.92
C LYS A 403 -40.71 20.53 -10.26
N GLU A 404 -41.23 19.48 -10.90
CA GLU A 404 -41.10 18.10 -10.37
C GLU A 404 -39.64 17.67 -10.24
N THR A 405 -38.82 18.01 -11.24
CA THR A 405 -37.38 17.72 -11.23
C THR A 405 -36.69 18.46 -10.08
N ILE A 406 -37.02 19.73 -9.86
CA ILE A 406 -36.51 20.54 -8.74
C ILE A 406 -36.88 19.93 -7.39
N THR A 407 -38.12 19.47 -7.20
CA THR A 407 -38.52 18.81 -5.94
C THR A 407 -37.72 17.52 -5.69
N LYS A 408 -37.39 16.76 -6.73
CA LYS A 408 -36.51 15.59 -6.60
C LYS A 408 -35.08 16.00 -6.20
N VAL A 409 -34.57 17.10 -6.76
CA VAL A 409 -33.26 17.66 -6.40
C VAL A 409 -33.25 18.14 -4.94
N GLU A 410 -34.28 18.85 -4.49
CA GLU A 410 -34.46 19.29 -3.09
C GLU A 410 -34.44 18.09 -2.12
N ASN A 411 -35.19 17.03 -2.42
CA ASN A 411 -35.19 15.82 -1.59
C ASN A 411 -33.81 15.13 -1.53
N ASN A 412 -33.10 15.10 -2.66
CA ASN A 412 -31.75 14.54 -2.72
C ASN A 412 -30.73 15.39 -1.93
N GLN A 413 -30.87 16.72 -1.97
CA GLN A 413 -30.04 17.64 -1.18
C GLN A 413 -30.21 17.39 0.32
N SER A 414 -31.45 17.30 0.81
CA SER A 414 -31.70 16.98 2.22
C SER A 414 -31.14 15.61 2.64
N GLY A 415 -31.24 14.61 1.76
CA GLY A 415 -30.62 13.31 1.98
C GLY A 415 -29.08 13.38 2.06
N PHE A 416 -28.46 14.21 1.24
CA PHE A 416 -27.03 14.44 1.25
C PHE A 416 -26.56 15.20 2.49
N GLU A 417 -27.26 16.26 2.90
CA GLU A 417 -26.96 17.03 4.12
C GLU A 417 -26.95 16.14 5.37
N ASN A 418 -27.93 15.23 5.50
CA ASN A 418 -27.98 14.27 6.61
C ASN A 418 -26.77 13.32 6.64
N ARG A 419 -26.34 12.85 5.45
CA ARG A 419 -25.16 11.98 5.33
C ARG A 419 -23.89 12.75 5.68
N VAL A 420 -23.74 13.98 5.20
CA VAL A 420 -22.60 14.85 5.50
C VAL A 420 -22.52 15.15 7.00
N ALA A 421 -23.65 15.46 7.65
CA ALA A 421 -23.71 15.67 9.10
C ALA A 421 -23.30 14.42 9.90
N THR A 422 -23.69 13.23 9.42
CA THR A 422 -23.27 11.96 10.03
C THR A 422 -21.76 11.76 9.91
N VAL A 423 -21.19 12.00 8.73
CA VAL A 423 -19.74 11.87 8.50
C VAL A 423 -18.96 12.90 9.33
N GLU A 424 -19.47 14.13 9.48
CA GLU A 424 -18.85 15.16 10.33
C GLU A 424 -18.79 14.75 11.81
N LYS A 425 -19.89 14.17 12.30
CA LYS A 425 -19.97 13.61 13.65
C LYS A 425 -18.97 12.48 13.83
N ASP A 426 -18.93 11.52 12.91
CA ASP A 426 -18.02 10.39 12.95
C ASP A 426 -16.55 10.84 12.92
N ALA A 427 -16.20 11.79 12.05
CA ALA A 427 -14.86 12.37 11.99
C ALA A 427 -14.47 13.03 13.33
N THR A 428 -15.42 13.73 13.97
CA THR A 428 -15.18 14.35 15.29
C THR A 428 -14.99 13.29 16.39
N SER A 429 -15.79 12.22 16.39
CA SER A 429 -15.63 11.11 17.34
C SER A 429 -14.32 10.35 17.11
N ILE A 430 -13.90 10.13 15.87
CA ILE A 430 -12.60 9.51 15.56
C ILE A 430 -11.47 10.39 16.10
N LYS A 431 -11.52 11.72 15.89
CA LYS A 431 -10.52 12.65 16.44
C LYS A 431 -10.40 12.53 17.95
N GLN A 432 -11.53 12.53 18.66
CA GLN A 432 -11.56 12.37 20.11
C GLN A 432 -10.94 11.04 20.56
N ASN A 433 -11.29 9.94 19.91
CA ASN A 433 -10.74 8.63 20.22
C ASN A 433 -9.22 8.55 19.93
N VAL A 434 -8.76 9.14 18.83
CA VAL A 434 -7.33 9.23 18.51
C VAL A 434 -6.58 10.02 19.59
N SER A 435 -7.13 11.14 20.07
CA SER A 435 -6.52 11.89 21.18
C SER A 435 -6.46 11.10 22.47
N LEU A 436 -7.50 10.32 22.80
CA LEU A 436 -7.49 9.43 23.98
C LEU A 436 -6.42 8.33 23.85
N ILE A 437 -6.26 7.76 22.66
CA ILE A 437 -5.24 6.74 22.39
C ILE A 437 -3.83 7.37 22.43
N GLN A 438 -3.64 8.57 21.86
CA GLN A 438 -2.37 9.31 21.94
C GLN A 438 -1.96 9.58 23.39
N ASN A 439 -2.90 10.00 24.24
CA ASN A 439 -2.63 10.20 25.67
C ASN A 439 -2.20 8.89 26.35
N THR A 440 -2.93 7.80 26.07
CA THR A 440 -2.60 6.47 26.60
C THR A 440 -1.22 6.00 26.14
N GLN A 441 -0.91 6.18 24.85
CA GLN A 441 0.38 5.80 24.27
C GLN A 441 1.51 6.64 24.86
N THR A 442 1.29 7.94 25.06
CA THR A 442 2.28 8.83 25.69
C THR A 442 2.60 8.38 27.12
N GLU A 443 1.58 8.01 27.89
CA GLU A 443 1.77 7.50 29.26
C GLU A 443 2.48 6.14 29.25
N GLN A 444 2.12 5.22 28.35
CA GLN A 444 2.81 3.94 28.18
C GLN A 444 4.28 4.12 27.76
N GLY A 445 4.56 5.05 26.84
CA GLY A 445 5.91 5.42 26.43
C GLY A 445 6.72 5.95 27.61
N LYS A 446 6.12 6.80 28.45
CA LYS A 446 6.75 7.28 29.69
C LYS A 446 7.06 6.14 30.65
N GLN A 447 6.10 5.23 30.88
CA GLN A 447 6.31 4.04 31.72
C GLN A 447 7.41 3.12 31.17
N LEU A 448 7.50 2.96 29.85
CA LEU A 448 8.58 2.21 29.20
C LEU A 448 9.96 2.87 29.40
N GLN A 449 10.03 4.20 29.34
CA GLN A 449 11.28 4.93 29.62
C GLN A 449 11.68 4.81 31.10
N GLU A 450 10.72 4.90 32.02
CA GLU A 450 10.96 4.69 33.45
C GLU A 450 11.40 3.24 33.74
N ALA A 451 10.75 2.25 33.12
CA ALA A 451 11.14 0.84 33.21
C ALA A 451 12.54 0.59 32.62
N LYS A 452 12.87 1.23 31.50
CA LYS A 452 14.21 1.19 30.90
C LYS A 452 15.26 1.75 31.85
N ALA A 453 15.02 2.93 32.42
CA ALA A 453 15.95 3.54 33.37
C ALA A 453 16.09 2.72 34.65
N GLY A 454 14.99 2.16 35.18
CA GLY A 454 15.00 1.26 36.33
C GLY A 454 15.78 -0.03 36.07
N TRP A 455 15.61 -0.62 34.87
CA TRP A 455 16.36 -1.80 34.44
C TRP A 455 17.84 -1.49 34.24
N GLU A 456 18.20 -0.39 33.57
CA GLU A 456 19.60 0.02 33.39
C GLU A 456 20.29 0.25 34.74
N ASN A 457 19.61 0.84 35.71
CA ASN A 457 20.13 0.99 37.08
C ASN A 457 20.30 -0.36 37.78
N THR A 458 19.34 -1.28 37.62
CA THR A 458 19.41 -2.63 38.20
C THR A 458 20.53 -3.46 37.57
N ALA A 459 20.68 -3.37 36.24
CA ALA A 459 21.74 -4.02 35.47
C ALA A 459 23.11 -3.51 35.91
N LYS A 460 23.31 -2.19 36.04
CA LYS A 460 24.56 -1.61 36.57
C LYS A 460 24.85 -2.03 38.01
N ALA A 461 23.81 -2.12 38.86
CA ALA A 461 23.96 -2.58 40.23
C ALA A 461 24.31 -4.08 40.32
N LEU A 462 23.80 -4.89 39.38
CA LEU A 462 24.15 -6.30 39.22
C LEU A 462 25.56 -6.47 38.68
N GLU A 463 25.94 -5.73 37.63
CA GLU A 463 27.29 -5.68 37.07
C GLU A 463 28.31 -5.37 38.16
N GLY A 464 28.10 -4.33 38.97
CA GLY A 464 28.97 -4.02 40.11
C GLY A 464 28.99 -5.08 41.23
N LYS A 465 27.93 -5.89 41.40
CA LYS A 465 27.88 -7.00 42.36
C LYS A 465 28.47 -8.31 41.83
N VAL A 466 28.47 -8.50 40.52
CA VAL A 466 29.08 -9.66 39.83
C VAL A 466 30.57 -9.40 39.60
N GLU A 467 30.99 -8.16 39.37
CA GLU A 467 32.40 -7.74 39.33
C GLU A 467 33.11 -7.81 40.69
N LEU A 468 32.35 -7.85 41.80
CA LEU A 468 32.86 -8.28 43.09
C LEU A 468 33.27 -9.76 42.99
N LYS A 469 34.48 -10.00 42.46
CA LYS A 469 35.21 -11.28 42.39
C LYS A 469 35.49 -11.93 43.74
N GLN A 470 34.70 -11.64 44.78
CA GLN A 470 34.96 -12.09 46.15
C GLN A 470 34.99 -13.61 46.29
N VAL A 471 34.35 -14.37 45.42
CA VAL A 471 34.44 -15.84 45.44
C VAL A 471 35.59 -16.33 44.54
N GLU A 472 35.78 -15.72 43.38
CA GLU A 472 36.85 -16.10 42.45
C GLU A 472 38.24 -15.74 42.98
N ASP A 473 38.44 -14.54 43.52
CA ASP A 473 39.70 -14.09 44.13
C ASP A 473 39.96 -14.78 45.47
N TYR A 474 38.91 -15.06 46.26
CA TYR A 474 39.05 -15.82 47.52
C TYR A 474 39.45 -17.27 47.24
N VAL A 475 38.83 -17.94 46.27
CA VAL A 475 39.17 -19.33 45.88
C VAL A 475 40.51 -19.39 45.12
N ALA A 476 40.83 -18.40 44.28
CA ALA A 476 42.12 -18.32 43.60
C ALA A 476 43.29 -18.06 44.57
N GLY A 477 43.06 -17.30 45.66
CA GLY A 477 44.04 -17.10 46.74
C GLY A 477 44.46 -18.37 47.47
N PHE A 478 43.61 -19.41 47.46
CA PHE A 478 43.95 -20.72 48.03
C PHE A 478 44.80 -21.60 47.10
N LYS A 479 45.10 -21.18 45.85
CA LYS A 479 45.93 -21.98 44.92
C LYS A 479 45.47 -23.44 44.81
N ILE A 480 44.17 -23.69 44.83
CA ILE A 480 43.56 -25.03 44.91
C ILE A 480 44.08 -26.01 43.83
N PRO A 481 44.35 -25.61 42.57
CA PRO A 481 44.98 -26.49 41.58
C PRO A 481 46.39 -26.95 41.98
N GLU A 482 47.18 -26.06 42.58
CA GLU A 482 48.55 -26.32 43.05
C GLU A 482 48.52 -27.17 44.34
N LEU A 483 47.55 -26.95 45.24
CA LEU A 483 47.31 -27.82 46.40
C LEU A 483 46.85 -29.22 45.98
N LYS A 484 46.00 -29.33 44.97
CA LYS A 484 45.57 -30.61 44.39
C LYS A 484 46.75 -31.34 43.73
N GLN A 485 47.65 -30.61 43.08
CA GLN A 485 48.88 -31.15 42.52
C GLN A 485 49.84 -31.64 43.62
N THR A 486 50.03 -30.87 44.69
CA THR A 486 50.86 -31.26 45.85
C THR A 486 50.27 -32.45 46.62
N VAL A 487 48.95 -32.49 46.84
CA VAL A 487 48.28 -33.63 47.49
C VAL A 487 48.32 -34.88 46.60
N ASN A 488 48.15 -34.73 45.28
CA ASN A 488 48.30 -35.85 44.35
C ASN A 488 49.76 -36.32 44.24
N GLN A 489 50.73 -35.42 44.27
CA GLN A 489 52.17 -35.74 44.28
C GLN A 489 52.54 -36.48 45.57
N ASN A 490 52.13 -36.00 46.74
CA ASN A 490 52.39 -36.67 48.01
C ASN A 490 51.70 -38.05 48.10
N LYS A 491 50.50 -38.19 47.50
CA LYS A 491 49.82 -39.48 47.36
C LYS A 491 50.58 -40.42 46.41
N GLN A 492 51.14 -39.89 45.32
CA GLN A 492 51.93 -40.64 44.36
C GLN A 492 53.27 -41.08 44.98
N ASP A 493 53.96 -40.20 45.71
CA ASP A 493 55.21 -40.49 46.41
C ASP A 493 55.03 -41.60 47.46
N LEU A 494 53.90 -41.60 48.20
CA LEU A 494 53.52 -42.69 49.13
C LEU A 494 53.13 -44.00 48.42
N LEU A 495 52.52 -43.92 47.24
CA LEU A 495 52.20 -45.09 46.41
C LEU A 495 53.47 -45.66 45.76
N ASP A 496 54.43 -44.83 45.39
CA ASP A 496 55.72 -45.21 44.81
C ASP A 496 56.63 -45.90 45.86
N GLU A 497 56.54 -45.50 47.14
CA GLU A 497 57.20 -46.18 48.26
C GLU A 497 56.56 -47.56 48.57
N LEU A 498 55.24 -47.71 48.35
CA LEU A 498 54.52 -48.98 48.46
C LEU A 498 54.78 -49.91 47.25
N ALA A 499 54.88 -49.35 46.04
CA ALA A 499 55.11 -50.07 44.80
C ALA A 499 56.50 -50.72 44.76
N ASN A 500 57.52 -50.14 45.41
CA ASN A 500 58.85 -50.76 45.54
C ASN A 500 58.87 -52.04 46.41
N LYS A 501 57.80 -52.32 47.18
CA LYS A 501 57.65 -53.55 47.98
C LYS A 501 56.69 -54.57 47.38
N LEU A 502 56.02 -54.27 46.26
CA LEU A 502 54.98 -55.14 45.71
C LEU A 502 55.05 -55.20 44.18
N ALA A 503 55.58 -56.34 43.68
CA ALA A 503 55.37 -56.93 42.36
C ALA A 503 56.44 -56.72 41.25
N THR A 504 57.21 -57.79 41.04
CA THR A 504 57.65 -58.28 39.73
C THR A 504 56.47 -58.89 38.94
N GLU A 505 56.58 -58.78 37.61
CA GLU A 505 55.92 -59.52 36.51
C GLU A 505 54.65 -59.00 35.81
N GLN A 506 54.76 -59.09 34.48
CA GLN A 506 53.91 -58.59 33.39
C GLN A 506 52.85 -59.62 32.96
N PHE A 507 51.77 -59.19 32.28
CA PHE A 507 51.19 -59.97 31.17
C PHE A 507 50.35 -59.12 30.20
N ASN A 508 50.59 -59.27 28.89
CA ASN A 508 49.73 -58.76 27.80
C ASN A 508 49.15 -59.97 27.06
N GLN A 509 47.83 -60.08 27.00
CA GLN A 509 47.10 -60.98 26.09
C GLN A 509 45.90 -60.25 25.48
N LYS A 510 45.58 -60.59 24.24
CA LYS A 510 44.43 -60.10 23.46
C LYS A 510 43.15 -60.16 24.31
N MET A 511 42.61 -58.99 24.68
CA MET A 511 41.44 -58.90 25.55
C MET A 511 40.23 -58.38 24.77
N THR A 512 39.26 -59.26 24.53
CA THR A 512 37.89 -58.82 24.27
C THR A 512 37.30 -58.44 25.63
N LEU A 513 37.34 -57.15 25.96
CA LEU A 513 36.71 -56.63 27.17
C LEU A 513 35.21 -56.46 26.91
N ILE A 514 34.41 -57.38 27.46
CA ILE A 514 32.98 -57.22 27.64
C ILE A 514 32.78 -56.72 29.07
N ASP A 515 32.45 -55.44 29.22
CA ASP A 515 32.17 -54.81 30.50
C ASP A 515 30.67 -54.56 30.61
N ASN A 516 29.97 -55.57 31.14
CA ASN A 516 28.54 -55.52 31.43
C ASN A 516 28.38 -55.19 32.92
N ARG A 517 27.95 -53.98 33.22
CA ARG A 517 27.73 -53.51 34.60
C ARG A 517 26.25 -53.28 34.82
N PHE A 518 25.73 -53.87 35.89
CA PHE A 518 24.44 -53.54 36.47
C PHE A 518 24.68 -53.11 37.90
N THR A 519 24.36 -51.86 38.23
CA THR A 519 24.59 -51.28 39.55
C THR A 519 23.33 -50.59 40.03
N ILE A 520 22.92 -50.91 41.26
CA ILE A 520 21.85 -50.25 42.00
C ILE A 520 22.47 -49.72 43.30
N ASN A 521 22.36 -48.41 43.52
CA ASN A 521 22.78 -47.76 44.76
C ASN A 521 21.97 -46.48 44.99
N GLU A 522 22.36 -45.68 45.98
CA GLU A 522 21.73 -44.38 46.30
C GLU A 522 21.70 -43.38 45.14
N GLN A 523 22.54 -43.54 44.11
CA GLN A 523 22.57 -42.69 42.91
C GLN A 523 21.61 -43.13 41.81
N GLY A 524 21.01 -44.34 41.91
CA GLY A 524 20.01 -44.87 40.99
C GLY A 524 20.35 -46.23 40.37
N ILE A 525 19.78 -46.50 39.18
CA ILE A 525 20.01 -47.72 38.39
C ILE A 525 20.90 -47.38 37.19
N ASN A 526 22.02 -48.07 37.05
CA ASN A 526 22.90 -47.97 35.89
C ASN A 526 23.12 -49.35 35.29
N ALA A 527 22.74 -49.52 34.03
CA ALA A 527 23.03 -50.69 33.22
C ALA A 527 23.86 -50.26 32.01
N ALA A 528 25.08 -50.76 31.88
CA ALA A 528 25.94 -50.49 30.75
C ALA A 528 26.47 -51.80 30.18
N ALA A 529 26.41 -51.95 28.87
CA ALA A 529 27.08 -53.02 28.13
C ALA A 529 28.07 -52.34 27.19
N LYS A 530 29.36 -52.51 27.49
CA LYS A 530 30.45 -51.95 26.69
C LYS A 530 31.28 -53.08 26.09
N LYS A 531 31.52 -52.97 24.78
CA LYS A 531 32.37 -53.87 24.01
C LYS A 531 33.38 -53.03 23.23
N THR A 532 34.65 -53.26 23.50
CA THR A 532 35.76 -52.64 22.75
C THR A 532 36.45 -53.73 21.94
N GLU A 533 36.44 -53.61 20.62
CA GLU A 533 37.14 -54.51 19.70
C GLU A 533 38.39 -53.82 19.16
N VAL A 534 39.56 -54.39 19.47
CA VAL A 534 40.85 -53.92 18.95
C VAL A 534 41.31 -54.88 17.86
N TYR A 535 41.34 -54.40 16.61
CA TYR A 535 41.78 -55.19 15.47
C TYR A 535 43.30 -55.00 15.27
N THR A 536 44.09 -56.08 15.44
CA THR A 536 45.53 -56.07 15.13
C THR A 536 45.83 -56.76 13.80
N LYS A 537 46.86 -56.23 13.13
CA LYS A 537 47.37 -56.53 11.78
C LYS A 537 47.45 -58.02 11.44
N THR A 538 46.46 -58.59 10.75
CA THR A 538 46.67 -59.65 9.72
C THR A 538 45.47 -59.92 8.79
N GLN A 539 44.59 -58.95 8.49
CA GLN A 539 43.44 -59.20 7.59
C GLN A 539 43.05 -58.05 6.63
N VAL A 540 43.92 -57.09 6.33
CA VAL A 540 43.61 -56.11 5.27
C VAL A 540 44.87 -55.86 4.44
N ASP A 541 44.81 -56.24 3.17
CA ASP A 541 45.92 -56.15 2.22
C ASP A 541 46.47 -54.73 2.11
N GLY A 542 47.79 -54.68 2.02
CA GLY A 542 48.58 -53.49 2.26
C GLY A 542 48.46 -52.42 1.17
N GLN A 543 48.24 -51.19 1.60
CA GLN A 543 49.13 -50.07 1.34
C GLN A 543 48.63 -48.85 2.16
N PHE A 544 49.40 -48.52 3.19
CA PHE A 544 49.39 -47.24 3.94
C PHE A 544 48.06 -46.77 4.59
N ALA A 545 47.77 -47.28 5.80
CA ALA A 545 47.21 -46.48 6.89
C ALA A 545 47.84 -46.92 8.22
N LYS A 546 48.20 -45.96 9.08
CA LYS A 546 49.28 -46.06 10.09
C LYS A 546 48.81 -46.42 11.52
N ASP A 547 47.50 -46.58 11.76
CA ASP A 547 46.92 -46.64 13.11
C ASP A 547 45.98 -47.86 13.30
N SER A 548 45.97 -48.43 14.50
CA SER A 548 45.07 -49.53 14.91
C SER A 548 43.60 -49.07 14.92
N TYR A 549 42.70 -49.82 14.27
CA TYR A 549 41.26 -49.56 14.31
C TYR A 549 40.64 -50.12 15.60
N VAL A 550 40.15 -49.24 16.46
CA VAL A 550 39.39 -49.58 17.67
C VAL A 550 37.92 -49.31 17.39
N ARG A 551 37.07 -50.33 17.47
CA ARG A 551 35.61 -50.18 17.37
C ARG A 551 35.03 -50.23 18.78
N ASP A 552 34.53 -49.09 19.25
CA ASP A 552 33.88 -48.97 20.56
C ASP A 552 32.36 -48.99 20.38
N MET A 553 31.72 -49.98 20.99
CA MET A 553 30.26 -50.08 21.06
C MET A 553 29.82 -50.02 22.52
N GLU A 554 28.91 -49.11 22.82
CA GLU A 554 28.38 -48.93 24.17
C GLU A 554 26.86 -48.74 24.11
N SER A 555 26.13 -49.55 24.87
CA SER A 555 24.74 -49.26 25.21
C SER A 555 24.63 -48.99 26.69
N ARG A 556 23.96 -47.90 27.07
CA ARG A 556 23.82 -47.47 28.46
C ARG A 556 22.40 -47.05 28.76
N LEU A 557 21.87 -47.53 29.88
CA LEU A 557 20.63 -47.12 30.52
C LEU A 557 20.96 -46.58 31.92
N GLN A 558 20.60 -45.33 32.18
CA GLN A 558 20.74 -44.69 33.49
C GLN A 558 19.40 -44.14 33.94
N LEU A 559 18.89 -44.61 35.07
CA LEU A 559 17.73 -44.04 35.77
C LEU A 559 18.23 -43.45 37.08
N THR A 560 18.05 -42.15 37.25
CA THR A 560 18.46 -41.41 38.45
C THR A 560 17.30 -40.54 38.91
N GLU A 561 17.41 -39.98 40.12
CA GLU A 561 16.49 -38.93 40.61
C GLU A 561 16.38 -37.70 39.68
N LYS A 562 17.38 -37.49 38.81
CA LYS A 562 17.44 -36.37 37.86
C LYS A 562 16.80 -36.69 36.50
N GLY A 563 16.52 -37.96 36.19
CA GLY A 563 15.90 -38.37 34.92
C GLY A 563 16.33 -39.74 34.39
N VAL A 564 15.99 -39.99 33.12
CA VAL A 564 16.27 -41.24 32.37
C VAL A 564 17.15 -40.93 31.16
N SER A 565 18.27 -41.64 31.01
CA SER A 565 19.13 -41.59 29.84
C SER A 565 19.30 -42.98 29.25
N ILE A 566 19.00 -43.11 27.96
CA ILE A 566 19.30 -44.30 27.16
C ILE A 566 20.18 -43.83 26.02
N SER A 567 21.34 -44.47 25.85
CA SER A 567 22.21 -44.19 24.72
C SER A 567 22.73 -45.48 24.12
N VAL A 568 22.84 -45.48 22.81
CA VAL A 568 23.58 -46.48 22.05
C VAL A 568 24.59 -45.72 21.20
N LYS A 569 25.84 -46.13 21.34
CA LYS A 569 26.99 -45.51 20.71
C LYS A 569 27.75 -46.59 19.94
N GLU A 570 28.10 -46.27 18.71
CA GLU A 570 29.07 -47.01 17.92
C GLU A 570 30.05 -46.00 17.32
N ASN A 571 31.31 -46.04 17.77
CA ASN A 571 32.31 -45.01 17.47
C ASN A 571 31.76 -43.61 17.81
N ASP A 572 31.77 -42.63 16.89
CA ASP A 572 31.28 -41.26 17.14
C ASP A 572 29.76 -41.07 16.89
N VAL A 573 29.06 -42.10 16.40
CA VAL A 573 27.62 -42.02 16.12
C VAL A 573 26.85 -42.41 17.38
N ILE A 574 26.05 -41.46 17.90
CA ILE A 574 25.26 -41.63 19.12
C ILE A 574 23.78 -41.49 18.79
N ALA A 575 23.00 -42.53 19.10
CA ALA A 575 21.56 -42.40 19.27
C ALA A 575 21.26 -42.32 20.78
N ALA A 576 20.54 -41.29 21.22
CA ALA A 576 20.24 -41.09 22.63
C ALA A 576 18.81 -40.59 22.87
N PHE A 577 18.18 -41.17 23.88
CA PHE A 577 16.96 -40.68 24.52
C PHE A 577 17.34 -40.13 25.90
N ASN A 578 17.14 -38.84 26.13
CA ASN A 578 17.41 -38.22 27.43
C ASN A 578 16.15 -37.50 27.92
N MET A 579 15.62 -37.92 29.05
CA MET A 579 14.46 -37.34 29.72
C MET A 579 14.89 -36.76 31.07
N SER A 580 14.54 -35.49 31.30
CA SER A 580 14.67 -34.80 32.59
C SER A 580 13.28 -34.35 33.07
N LYS A 581 13.20 -33.67 34.22
CA LYS A 581 11.94 -33.10 34.70
C LYS A 581 11.36 -32.01 33.76
N GLU A 582 12.20 -31.41 32.91
CA GLU A 582 11.88 -30.23 32.10
C GLU A 582 11.80 -30.52 30.59
N ASN A 583 12.56 -31.51 30.10
CA ASN A 583 12.67 -31.77 28.66
C ASN A 583 12.88 -33.26 28.33
N ILE A 584 12.49 -33.62 27.12
CA ILE A 584 12.83 -34.89 26.47
C ILE A 584 13.61 -34.55 25.20
N LYS A 585 14.86 -34.99 25.11
CA LYS A 585 15.71 -34.86 23.92
C LYS A 585 15.91 -36.22 23.27
N LEU A 586 15.39 -36.35 22.05
CA LEU A 586 15.65 -37.44 21.14
C LEU A 586 16.75 -37.02 20.16
N ASN A 587 17.91 -37.68 20.22
CA ASN A 587 18.99 -37.46 19.27
C ASN A 587 19.21 -38.74 18.47
N ALA A 588 18.81 -38.75 17.21
CA ALA A 588 19.03 -39.86 16.28
C ALA A 588 18.98 -39.33 14.84
N ALA A 589 19.63 -40.04 13.91
CA ALA A 589 19.57 -39.70 12.48
C ALA A 589 18.15 -39.86 11.90
N ARG A 590 17.34 -40.75 12.46
CA ARG A 590 15.93 -40.97 12.12
C ARG A 590 15.14 -41.30 13.39
N ILE A 591 13.99 -40.65 13.56
CA ILE A 591 13.03 -40.94 14.63
C ILE A 591 11.74 -41.40 13.94
N ASP A 592 11.32 -42.64 14.20
CA ASP A 592 10.06 -43.17 13.66
C ASP A 592 8.95 -42.96 14.70
N LEU A 593 8.01 -42.05 14.40
CA LEU A 593 6.87 -41.75 15.25
C LEU A 593 5.62 -42.40 14.65
N VAL A 594 5.18 -43.50 15.25
CA VAL A 594 3.97 -44.22 14.83
C VAL A 594 2.78 -43.71 15.63
N GLY A 595 1.98 -42.80 15.06
CA GLY A 595 0.75 -42.28 15.69
C GLY A 595 0.45 -40.81 15.40
N LYS A 596 -0.61 -40.26 16.01
CA LYS A 596 -0.91 -38.82 15.99
C LYS A 596 -0.04 -38.11 17.03
N VAL A 597 0.61 -37.01 16.64
CA VAL A 597 1.44 -36.19 17.53
C VAL A 597 0.76 -34.84 17.75
N ASN A 598 0.47 -34.48 19.01
CA ASN A 598 0.02 -33.14 19.37
C ASN A 598 1.26 -32.30 19.73
N ALA A 599 1.50 -31.21 18.99
CA ALA A 599 2.60 -30.28 19.24
C ALA A 599 2.09 -28.84 19.07
N GLU A 600 2.44 -27.94 19.98
CA GLU A 600 2.09 -26.51 19.87
C GLU A 600 2.89 -25.81 18.75
N TRP A 601 4.14 -26.22 18.56
CA TRP A 601 5.02 -25.71 17.51
C TRP A 601 5.85 -26.83 16.89
N ILE A 602 6.05 -26.79 15.58
CA ILE A 602 6.92 -27.69 14.83
C ILE A 602 7.96 -26.84 14.11
N LYS A 603 9.24 -26.99 14.46
CA LYS A 603 10.35 -26.38 13.73
C LYS A 603 11.00 -27.46 12.86
N ALA A 604 10.70 -27.45 11.57
CA ALA A 604 11.21 -28.43 10.60
C ALA A 604 11.90 -27.75 9.42
N GLY A 605 12.79 -28.48 8.73
CA GLY A 605 13.42 -28.03 7.48
C GLY A 605 12.50 -28.23 6.28
N LEU A 606 12.26 -29.49 5.90
CA LEU A 606 11.34 -29.90 4.84
C LEU A 606 10.27 -30.83 5.41
N LEU A 607 9.00 -30.51 5.16
CA LEU A 607 7.89 -31.43 5.37
C LEU A 607 7.54 -32.06 4.01
N SER A 608 7.57 -33.40 3.92
CA SER A 608 7.32 -34.13 2.67
C SER A 608 6.19 -35.13 2.88
N GLY A 609 5.24 -35.19 1.94
CA GLY A 609 4.09 -36.10 2.00
C GLY A 609 3.01 -35.72 3.02
N CYS A 610 2.95 -34.46 3.47
CA CYS A 610 1.97 -33.98 4.43
C CYS A 610 0.93 -33.03 3.80
N GLN A 611 -0.31 -33.10 4.26
CA GLN A 611 -1.32 -32.05 4.10
C GLN A 611 -1.34 -31.20 5.37
N ILE A 612 -1.41 -29.87 5.23
CA ILE A 612 -1.42 -28.95 6.38
C ILE A 612 -2.72 -28.16 6.41
N ARG A 613 -3.45 -28.29 7.52
CA ARG A 613 -4.62 -27.48 7.85
C ARG A 613 -4.29 -26.61 9.06
N THR A 614 -4.37 -25.28 8.91
CA THR A 614 -3.91 -24.36 9.97
C THR A 614 -4.87 -24.20 11.15
N SER A 615 -6.12 -24.64 11.02
CA SER A 615 -7.13 -24.57 12.08
C SER A 615 -8.18 -25.67 11.92
N ASN A 616 -8.69 -26.19 13.04
CA ASN A 616 -9.79 -27.16 13.06
C ASN A 616 -11.18 -26.51 12.89
N THR A 617 -11.25 -25.17 12.82
CA THR A 617 -12.49 -24.45 12.50
C THR A 617 -12.73 -24.41 10.99
N ASP A 618 -13.87 -23.87 10.56
CA ASP A 618 -14.17 -23.69 9.14
C ASP A 618 -13.37 -22.57 8.46
N ASN A 619 -12.54 -21.85 9.22
CA ASN A 619 -11.66 -20.79 8.74
C ASN A 619 -10.21 -21.26 8.85
N TYR A 620 -9.61 -21.65 7.73
CA TYR A 620 -8.28 -22.25 7.72
C TYR A 620 -7.58 -22.04 6.37
N VAL A 621 -6.26 -22.18 6.38
CA VAL A 621 -5.46 -22.35 5.17
C VAL A 621 -5.23 -23.84 4.97
N SER A 622 -5.50 -24.31 3.77
CA SER A 622 -5.22 -25.68 3.33
C SER A 622 -4.01 -25.68 2.42
N LEU A 623 -3.01 -26.48 2.75
CA LEU A 623 -1.88 -26.81 1.88
C LEU A 623 -2.03 -28.29 1.51
N ASP A 624 -2.65 -28.53 0.34
CA ASP A 624 -3.00 -29.87 -0.14
C ASP A 624 -2.21 -30.16 -1.43
N ASP A 625 -1.19 -31.01 -1.33
CA ASP A 625 -0.31 -31.39 -2.44
C ASP A 625 0.32 -30.18 -3.16
N GLN A 626 -0.26 -29.76 -4.28
CA GLN A 626 0.21 -28.65 -5.13
C GLN A 626 -0.62 -27.37 -4.98
N PHE A 627 -1.55 -27.34 -4.01
CA PHE A 627 -2.57 -26.31 -3.92
C PHE A 627 -2.55 -25.59 -2.57
N ILE A 628 -2.80 -24.28 -2.61
CA ILE A 628 -3.03 -23.45 -1.44
C ILE A 628 -4.45 -22.89 -1.51
N ARG A 629 -5.26 -23.12 -0.46
CA ARG A 629 -6.64 -22.62 -0.37
C ARG A 629 -6.85 -21.82 0.91
N LEU A 630 -7.52 -20.69 0.80
CA LEU A 630 -8.05 -19.95 1.95
C LEU A 630 -9.52 -20.29 2.11
N TYR A 631 -9.86 -20.99 3.19
CA TYR A 631 -11.24 -21.33 3.53
C TYR A 631 -11.82 -20.36 4.55
N GLU A 632 -13.08 -19.98 4.32
CA GLU A 632 -13.93 -19.29 5.28
C GLU A 632 -15.29 -19.99 5.30
N ARG A 633 -15.72 -20.48 6.47
CA ARG A 633 -17.00 -21.20 6.66
C ARG A 633 -17.19 -22.35 5.65
N GLY A 634 -16.12 -23.07 5.34
CA GLY A 634 -16.14 -24.20 4.39
C GLY A 634 -16.15 -23.80 2.91
N VAL A 635 -16.11 -22.51 2.59
CA VAL A 635 -16.06 -21.97 1.23
C VAL A 635 -14.63 -21.51 0.90
N ALA A 636 -14.09 -21.93 -0.23
CA ALA A 636 -12.81 -21.42 -0.71
C ALA A 636 -12.95 -19.97 -1.19
N ARG A 637 -12.20 -19.05 -0.59
CA ARG A 637 -12.17 -17.62 -0.94
C ARG A 637 -11.02 -17.26 -1.87
N ALA A 638 -9.94 -18.03 -1.80
CA ALA A 638 -8.81 -17.88 -2.70
C ALA A 638 -8.17 -19.24 -2.95
N PHE A 639 -7.68 -19.42 -4.17
CA PHE A 639 -6.97 -20.62 -4.60
C PHE A 639 -5.73 -20.24 -5.40
N LEU A 640 -4.59 -20.81 -5.02
CA LEU A 640 -3.35 -20.76 -5.79
C LEU A 640 -2.96 -22.19 -6.17
N GLY A 641 -2.79 -22.43 -7.47
CA GLY A 641 -2.50 -23.76 -7.97
C GLY A 641 -2.53 -23.83 -9.48
N HIS A 642 -3.15 -24.87 -10.01
CA HIS A 642 -3.37 -25.04 -11.44
C HIS A 642 -4.78 -25.55 -11.72
N TYR A 643 -5.24 -25.27 -12.92
CA TYR A 643 -6.47 -25.81 -13.49
C TYR A 643 -6.11 -26.65 -14.71
N ARG A 644 -6.77 -27.80 -14.89
CA ARG A 644 -6.64 -28.62 -16.10
C ARG A 644 -7.80 -28.36 -17.04
N ARG A 645 -7.47 -28.06 -18.29
CA ARG A 645 -8.42 -28.01 -19.39
C ARG A 645 -8.85 -29.40 -19.83
N SER A 646 -9.94 -29.46 -20.59
CA SER A 646 -10.45 -30.68 -21.23
C SER A 646 -9.43 -31.36 -22.17
N ASP A 647 -8.54 -30.58 -22.78
CA ASP A 647 -7.42 -31.04 -23.61
C ASP A 647 -6.23 -31.61 -22.79
N GLY A 648 -6.32 -31.62 -21.45
CA GLY A 648 -5.29 -32.10 -20.55
C GLY A 648 -4.20 -31.09 -20.20
N ALA A 649 -4.21 -29.89 -20.82
CA ALA A 649 -3.24 -28.85 -20.53
C ALA A 649 -3.40 -28.32 -19.10
N VAL A 650 -2.27 -28.21 -18.40
CA VAL A 650 -2.18 -27.66 -17.04
C VAL A 650 -1.90 -26.16 -17.14
N GLN A 651 -2.78 -25.35 -16.56
CA GLN A 651 -2.63 -23.90 -16.50
C GLN A 651 -2.43 -23.45 -15.06
N PRO A 652 -1.26 -22.91 -14.70
CA PRO A 652 -1.09 -22.21 -13.43
C PRO A 652 -2.15 -21.11 -13.30
N THR A 653 -2.78 -21.04 -12.14
CA THR A 653 -3.91 -20.15 -11.92
C THR A 653 -3.94 -19.58 -10.50
N PHE A 654 -4.47 -18.37 -10.40
CA PHE A 654 -4.86 -17.76 -9.14
C PHE A 654 -6.32 -17.31 -9.26
N ILE A 655 -7.15 -17.75 -8.31
CA ILE A 655 -8.59 -17.52 -8.32
C ILE A 655 -8.97 -16.82 -7.01
N LEU A 656 -9.74 -15.73 -7.11
CA LEU A 656 -10.41 -15.10 -5.97
C LEU A 656 -11.92 -15.28 -6.08
N GLY A 657 -12.52 -15.77 -4.99
CA GLY A 657 -13.95 -16.06 -4.89
C GLY A 657 -14.31 -17.54 -5.03
N SER A 658 -13.35 -18.43 -5.34
CA SER A 658 -13.55 -19.89 -5.38
C SER A 658 -12.23 -20.68 -5.45
N ASP A 659 -12.33 -22.00 -5.71
CA ASP A 659 -11.23 -22.92 -6.01
C ASP A 659 -11.35 -23.59 -7.39
N GLU A 660 -10.52 -24.60 -7.64
CA GLU A 660 -10.46 -25.32 -8.91
C GLU A 660 -11.53 -26.41 -9.08
N LYS A 661 -12.35 -26.68 -8.04
CA LYS A 661 -13.29 -27.80 -8.04
C LYS A 661 -14.50 -27.51 -8.93
N THR A 662 -14.39 -27.89 -10.19
CA THR A 662 -15.47 -28.08 -11.18
C THR A 662 -16.32 -26.87 -11.58
N ASN A 663 -16.35 -25.78 -10.84
CA ASN A 663 -17.14 -24.59 -11.15
C ASN A 663 -16.42 -23.36 -10.60
N ALA A 664 -15.40 -22.81 -11.28
CA ALA A 664 -15.01 -21.42 -11.05
C ALA A 664 -16.28 -20.58 -11.27
N PRO A 665 -16.95 -20.11 -10.19
CA PRO A 665 -18.28 -19.53 -10.29
C PRO A 665 -18.26 -18.33 -11.22
N GLU A 666 -19.39 -18.04 -11.86
CA GLU A 666 -19.57 -16.75 -12.52
C GLU A 666 -19.23 -15.62 -11.53
N GLY A 667 -18.45 -14.64 -11.99
CA GLY A 667 -18.06 -13.50 -11.17
C GLY A 667 -16.74 -13.64 -10.39
N THR A 668 -16.01 -14.76 -10.49
CA THR A 668 -14.68 -14.85 -9.86
C THR A 668 -13.60 -14.11 -10.63
N LEU A 669 -12.62 -13.54 -9.91
CA LEU A 669 -11.38 -13.08 -10.53
C LEU A 669 -10.53 -14.32 -10.88
N PHE A 670 -10.22 -14.46 -12.16
CA PHE A 670 -9.48 -15.59 -12.70
C PHE A 670 -8.22 -15.11 -13.41
N MET A 671 -7.06 -15.49 -12.89
CA MET A 671 -5.75 -15.20 -13.46
C MET A 671 -5.12 -16.49 -13.93
N SER A 672 -4.73 -16.58 -15.20
CA SER A 672 -4.11 -17.80 -15.74
C SER A 672 -2.95 -17.51 -16.68
N GLN A 673 -2.05 -18.49 -16.78
CA GLN A 673 -0.95 -18.51 -17.73
C GLN A 673 -1.01 -19.77 -18.59
N ALA A 674 -0.74 -19.63 -19.89
CA ALA A 674 -0.75 -20.73 -20.84
C ALA A 674 0.50 -20.70 -21.75
N GLY A 675 1.03 -21.88 -22.05
CA GLY A 675 2.09 -22.07 -23.05
C GLY A 675 3.43 -21.43 -22.69
N ALA A 676 3.84 -21.45 -21.41
CA ALA A 676 5.12 -20.87 -20.98
C ALA A 676 6.28 -21.34 -21.88
N GLY A 677 7.05 -20.39 -22.42
CA GLY A 677 8.17 -20.67 -23.34
C GLY A 677 7.81 -20.78 -24.83
N TRP A 678 6.52 -20.84 -25.21
CA TRP A 678 6.08 -20.95 -26.60
C TRP A 678 5.82 -19.58 -27.23
N SER A 679 5.84 -19.47 -28.57
CA SER A 679 5.60 -18.18 -29.26
C SER A 679 4.18 -17.66 -29.03
N GLY A 680 3.20 -18.57 -28.90
CA GLY A 680 1.81 -18.27 -28.55
C GLY A 680 1.53 -18.22 -27.04
N ALA A 681 2.55 -18.09 -26.19
CA ALA A 681 2.35 -17.95 -24.75
C ALA A 681 1.49 -16.73 -24.43
N TYR A 682 0.57 -16.87 -23.49
CA TYR A 682 -0.24 -15.74 -23.01
C TYR A 682 -0.53 -15.85 -21.52
N ALA A 683 -0.80 -14.69 -20.92
CA ALA A 683 -1.34 -14.57 -19.58
C ALA A 683 -2.64 -13.78 -19.65
N SER A 684 -3.61 -14.11 -18.81
CA SER A 684 -4.88 -13.38 -18.77
C SER A 684 -5.33 -13.15 -17.33
N ILE A 685 -5.94 -12.00 -17.10
CA ILE A 685 -6.62 -11.64 -15.86
C ILE A 685 -8.01 -11.12 -16.21
N GLY A 686 -9.05 -11.60 -15.53
CA GLY A 686 -10.41 -11.13 -15.79
C GLY A 686 -11.45 -11.79 -14.91
N ILE A 687 -12.71 -11.46 -15.16
CA ILE A 687 -13.87 -12.00 -14.44
C ILE A 687 -14.45 -13.18 -15.21
N SER A 688 -14.63 -14.32 -14.54
CA SER A 688 -15.23 -15.52 -15.15
C SER A 688 -16.72 -15.34 -15.46
N ASN A 689 -17.16 -15.95 -16.56
CA ASN A 689 -18.55 -15.99 -17.02
C ASN A 689 -19.03 -17.44 -17.23
N GLY A 690 -18.53 -18.34 -16.39
CA GLY A 690 -18.81 -19.78 -16.47
C GLY A 690 -17.74 -20.58 -17.20
N ILE A 691 -17.99 -21.88 -17.32
CA ILE A 691 -17.10 -22.85 -17.96
C ILE A 691 -17.84 -23.46 -19.15
N VAL A 692 -17.20 -23.42 -20.32
CA VAL A 692 -17.71 -24.03 -21.56
C VAL A 692 -16.64 -24.99 -22.08
N ASP A 693 -17.01 -26.24 -22.32
CA ASP A 693 -16.11 -27.31 -22.81
C ASP A 693 -14.81 -27.49 -22.00
N GLY A 694 -14.88 -27.29 -20.68
CA GLY A 694 -13.71 -27.37 -19.80
C GLY A 694 -12.70 -26.22 -20.00
N ALA A 695 -13.17 -25.07 -20.48
CA ALA A 695 -12.43 -23.82 -20.54
C ALA A 695 -13.20 -22.71 -19.81
N VAL A 696 -12.51 -21.93 -18.98
CA VAL A 696 -13.09 -20.78 -18.28
C VAL A 696 -13.32 -19.64 -19.27
N GLN A 697 -14.58 -19.29 -19.49
CA GLN A 697 -14.98 -18.11 -20.24
C GLN A 697 -14.89 -16.87 -19.34
N LYS A 698 -14.62 -15.70 -19.93
CA LYS A 698 -14.50 -14.45 -19.19
C LYS A 698 -15.41 -13.38 -19.79
N SER A 699 -16.10 -12.61 -18.95
CA SER A 699 -16.97 -11.51 -19.39
C SER A 699 -16.21 -10.22 -19.65
N VAL A 700 -15.16 -9.99 -18.86
CA VAL A 700 -14.22 -8.88 -19.01
C VAL A 700 -12.82 -9.41 -18.68
N TYR A 701 -11.86 -9.18 -19.56
CA TYR A 701 -10.48 -9.62 -19.31
C TYR A 701 -9.45 -8.77 -20.05
N TRP A 702 -8.24 -8.83 -19.52
CA TRP A 702 -7.02 -8.39 -20.19
C TRP A 702 -6.15 -9.61 -20.48
N GLU A 703 -5.84 -9.81 -21.76
CA GLU A 703 -4.93 -10.85 -22.21
C GLU A 703 -3.64 -10.23 -22.76
N LEU A 704 -2.52 -10.80 -22.34
CA LEU A 704 -1.16 -10.40 -22.64
C LEU A 704 -0.47 -11.53 -23.35
N GLN A 705 -0.26 -11.38 -24.66
CA GLN A 705 0.37 -12.39 -25.49
C GLN A 705 1.85 -12.07 -25.76
N ARG A 706 2.69 -13.10 -25.77
CA ARG A 706 4.14 -12.98 -26.01
C ARG A 706 4.48 -12.41 -27.40
N ASN A 707 3.62 -12.60 -28.38
CA ASN A 707 3.77 -12.04 -29.73
C ASN A 707 3.57 -10.51 -29.81
N GLY A 708 3.31 -9.85 -28.67
CA GLY A 708 3.14 -8.40 -28.59
C GLY A 708 1.69 -7.93 -28.64
N LEU A 709 0.71 -8.84 -28.65
CA LEU A 709 -0.71 -8.48 -28.57
C LEU A 709 -1.14 -8.28 -27.12
N SER A 710 -1.87 -7.19 -26.90
CA SER A 710 -2.58 -6.89 -25.65
C SER A 710 -4.06 -6.73 -25.99
N VAL A 711 -4.89 -7.67 -25.54
CA VAL A 711 -6.33 -7.69 -25.81
C VAL A 711 -7.07 -7.24 -24.56
N LEU A 712 -7.72 -6.09 -24.62
CA LEU A 712 -8.72 -5.66 -23.64
C LEU A 712 -10.09 -6.04 -24.20
N ASN A 713 -10.83 -6.89 -23.49
CA ASN A 713 -12.14 -7.36 -23.93
C ASN A 713 -13.20 -7.11 -22.84
N ALA A 714 -14.38 -6.66 -23.25
CA ALA A 714 -15.60 -6.60 -22.47
C ALA A 714 -16.78 -7.02 -23.36
N ASN A 715 -17.67 -7.87 -22.85
CA ASN A 715 -18.81 -8.37 -23.61
C ASN A 715 -19.84 -7.30 -24.03
N ASP A 716 -19.84 -6.13 -23.38
CA ASP A 716 -20.79 -5.03 -23.63
C ASP A 716 -20.05 -3.77 -24.14
N TYR A 717 -19.68 -2.85 -23.24
CA TYR A 717 -18.92 -1.65 -23.60
C TYR A 717 -17.70 -1.44 -22.68
N HIS A 718 -16.67 -0.79 -23.24
CA HIS A 718 -15.53 -0.30 -22.46
C HIS A 718 -15.81 1.12 -21.94
N VAL A 719 -15.57 1.35 -20.65
CA VAL A 719 -15.62 2.69 -20.04
C VAL A 719 -14.22 3.14 -19.72
N PHE A 720 -13.87 4.32 -20.24
CA PHE A 720 -12.53 4.89 -20.19
C PHE A 720 -12.61 6.33 -19.62
N TYR A 721 -12.41 6.47 -18.30
CA TYR A 721 -12.36 7.79 -17.64
C TYR A 721 -10.93 8.34 -17.62
N ALA A 722 -10.71 9.50 -18.23
CA ALA A 722 -9.46 10.25 -18.13
C ALA A 722 -9.71 11.58 -17.42
N GLY A 723 -9.09 11.79 -16.26
CA GLY A 723 -9.29 13.01 -15.47
C GLY A 723 -8.86 14.29 -16.19
N ASN A 724 -7.93 14.20 -17.14
CA ASN A 724 -7.52 15.29 -18.03
C ASN A 724 -8.27 15.29 -19.38
N GLY A 725 -9.28 14.44 -19.54
CA GLY A 725 -10.08 14.32 -20.76
C GLY A 725 -9.35 13.77 -21.99
N SER A 726 -8.13 13.24 -21.86
CA SER A 726 -7.30 12.88 -23.03
C SER A 726 -6.92 11.40 -23.10
N TRP A 727 -7.18 10.77 -24.25
CA TRP A 727 -6.79 9.41 -24.60
C TRP A 727 -5.82 9.40 -25.77
N TYR A 728 -4.63 8.81 -25.59
CA TYR A 728 -3.57 8.81 -26.59
C TYR A 728 -3.32 7.41 -27.18
N PHE A 729 -3.48 7.30 -28.50
CA PHE A 729 -3.07 6.13 -29.28
C PHE A 729 -1.79 6.48 -30.04
N ARG A 730 -0.65 6.07 -29.50
CA ARG A 730 0.68 6.50 -29.96
C ARG A 730 1.36 5.42 -30.78
N ARG A 731 2.08 5.84 -31.83
CA ARG A 731 3.06 5.00 -32.54
C ARG A 731 4.45 5.62 -32.37
N GLY A 732 5.41 4.82 -31.90
CA GLY A 732 6.80 5.24 -31.68
C GLY A 732 7.15 5.61 -30.23
N LYS A 733 8.43 5.89 -29.96
CA LYS A 733 8.92 6.37 -28.66
C LYS A 733 8.62 7.87 -28.49
N THR A 734 8.54 8.34 -27.25
CA THR A 734 8.36 9.76 -26.92
C THR A 734 9.50 10.61 -27.50
N GLY A 735 9.19 11.63 -28.31
CA GLY A 735 10.18 12.52 -28.93
C GLY A 735 9.73 13.12 -30.27
N LEU A 736 10.69 13.69 -31.01
CA LEU A 736 10.50 14.13 -32.40
C LEU A 736 10.08 12.92 -33.26
N TYR A 737 9.06 13.09 -34.12
CA TYR A 737 8.39 12.06 -34.94
C TYR A 737 7.29 11.23 -34.28
N GLN A 738 6.78 11.62 -33.11
CA GLN A 738 5.61 10.95 -32.53
C GLN A 738 4.32 11.26 -33.33
N THR A 739 3.71 10.23 -33.93
CA THR A 739 2.34 10.33 -34.46
C THR A 739 1.36 9.76 -33.44
N SER A 740 0.33 10.52 -33.09
CA SER A 740 -0.72 10.07 -32.17
C SER A 740 -2.10 10.31 -32.78
N LEU A 741 -2.99 9.34 -32.64
CA LEU A 741 -4.43 9.57 -32.67
C LEU A 741 -4.85 9.90 -31.24
N VAL A 742 -5.59 11.00 -31.03
CA VAL A 742 -5.97 11.45 -29.69
C VAL A 742 -7.46 11.79 -29.67
N VAL A 743 -8.16 11.30 -28.65
CA VAL A 743 -9.51 11.75 -28.27
C VAL A 743 -9.34 12.65 -27.07
N GLU A 744 -9.77 13.91 -27.17
CA GLU A 744 -9.52 14.93 -26.16
C GLU A 744 -10.79 15.75 -25.90
N ASP A 745 -11.12 15.96 -24.64
CA ASP A 745 -12.16 16.90 -24.20
C ASP A 745 -11.56 17.83 -23.15
N ASN A 746 -11.51 19.13 -23.44
CA ASN A 746 -10.95 20.14 -22.54
C ASN A 746 -12.03 21.01 -21.87
N SER A 747 -13.27 20.52 -21.79
CA SER A 747 -14.50 21.23 -21.34
C SER A 747 -15.03 22.31 -22.28
N THR A 748 -14.20 22.82 -23.20
CA THR A 748 -14.62 23.79 -24.23
C THR A 748 -14.75 23.11 -25.59
N ASP A 749 -13.73 22.34 -25.97
CA ASP A 749 -13.59 21.66 -27.24
C ASP A 749 -13.52 20.14 -27.01
N SER A 750 -14.26 19.40 -27.83
CA SER A 750 -14.14 17.96 -27.98
C SER A 750 -13.48 17.66 -29.32
N ASP A 751 -12.27 17.11 -29.28
CA ASP A 751 -11.36 16.92 -30.39
C ASP A 751 -11.11 15.44 -30.69
N LEU A 752 -11.21 15.09 -31.98
CA LEU A 752 -10.54 13.93 -32.54
C LEU A 752 -9.31 14.43 -33.33
N ARG A 753 -8.14 14.30 -32.71
CA ARG A 753 -6.88 14.73 -33.30
C ARG A 753 -6.19 13.57 -34.00
N LEU A 754 -6.18 13.65 -35.33
CA LEU A 754 -5.31 12.87 -36.21
C LEU A 754 -3.92 13.53 -36.25
N PRO A 755 -2.87 12.86 -36.77
CA PRO A 755 -1.51 13.39 -36.75
C PRO A 755 -1.35 14.82 -37.30
N ASN A 756 -2.12 15.19 -38.33
CA ASN A 756 -2.03 16.52 -38.97
C ASN A 756 -3.37 17.27 -39.05
N VAL A 757 -4.47 16.65 -38.64
CA VAL A 757 -5.83 17.21 -38.75
C VAL A 757 -6.58 16.96 -37.46
N THR A 758 -7.28 17.97 -36.97
CA THR A 758 -8.20 17.84 -35.84
C THR A 758 -9.62 18.07 -36.31
N ILE A 759 -10.50 17.12 -36.01
CA ILE A 759 -11.95 17.31 -36.10
C ILE A 759 -12.41 17.78 -34.73
N ARG A 760 -13.02 18.96 -34.67
CA ARG A 760 -13.39 19.62 -33.42
C ARG A 760 -14.87 19.95 -33.40
N ASN A 761 -15.51 19.67 -32.27
CA ASN A 761 -16.77 20.28 -31.87
C ASN A 761 -16.51 21.20 -30.68
N SER A 762 -17.00 22.44 -30.73
CA SER A 762 -16.68 23.45 -29.72
C SER A 762 -17.94 24.03 -29.09
N ARG A 763 -17.89 24.26 -27.78
CA ARG A 763 -18.88 25.03 -27.02
C ARG A 763 -18.54 26.53 -26.97
N ALA A 764 -17.42 26.94 -27.57
CA ALA A 764 -17.04 28.34 -27.65
C ALA A 764 -18.07 29.14 -28.48
N ALA A 765 -18.38 30.35 -28.01
CA ALA A 765 -19.33 31.24 -28.67
C ALA A 765 -18.93 31.47 -30.15
N GLY A 766 -19.87 31.25 -31.07
CA GLY A 766 -19.65 31.34 -32.51
C GLY A 766 -19.24 30.03 -33.20
N TYR A 767 -18.92 28.97 -32.45
CA TYR A 767 -18.58 27.65 -32.99
C TYR A 767 -19.50 26.52 -32.50
N THR A 768 -20.42 26.82 -31.57
CA THR A 768 -21.46 25.91 -31.12
C THR A 768 -22.30 25.41 -32.30
N GLY A 769 -22.46 24.10 -32.43
CA GLY A 769 -23.24 23.46 -33.49
C GLY A 769 -22.50 23.30 -34.83
N VAL A 770 -21.22 23.68 -34.92
CA VAL A 770 -20.40 23.56 -36.13
C VAL A 770 -19.29 22.54 -35.92
N ILE A 771 -19.00 21.75 -36.97
CA ILE A 771 -17.82 20.88 -37.02
C ILE A 771 -16.67 21.67 -37.64
N GLN A 772 -15.56 21.78 -36.92
CA GLN A 772 -14.34 22.45 -37.39
C GLN A 772 -13.32 21.41 -37.85
N LEU A 773 -12.66 21.68 -38.98
CA LEU A 773 -11.53 20.90 -39.49
C LEU A 773 -10.26 21.76 -39.44
N LYS A 774 -9.43 21.51 -38.43
CA LYS A 774 -8.22 22.29 -38.13
C LYS A 774 -6.97 21.53 -38.54
N SER A 775 -5.95 22.23 -39.02
CA SER A 775 -4.61 21.68 -39.19
C SER A 775 -3.81 21.81 -37.90
N SER A 776 -3.25 20.69 -37.43
CA SER A 776 -2.35 20.69 -36.25
C SER A 776 -0.97 21.28 -36.56
N VAL A 777 -0.65 21.47 -37.85
CA VAL A 777 0.67 21.89 -38.35
C VAL A 777 0.73 23.38 -38.65
N THR A 778 -0.32 23.95 -39.26
CA THR A 778 -0.24 25.31 -39.82
C THR A 778 -1.04 26.36 -39.07
N GLN A 779 -1.82 26.02 -38.04
CA GLN A 779 -2.71 26.89 -37.24
C GLN A 779 -3.71 27.79 -38.02
N ASN A 780 -3.53 27.96 -39.33
CA ASN A 780 -4.09 29.04 -40.14
C ASN A 780 -4.76 28.53 -41.43
N GLY A 781 -4.95 27.21 -41.58
CA GLY A 781 -5.61 26.62 -42.75
C GLY A 781 -6.78 25.74 -42.36
N TRP A 782 -7.87 25.86 -43.13
CA TRP A 782 -8.83 24.76 -43.28
C TRP A 782 -8.01 23.54 -43.66
N GLY A 783 -8.13 22.43 -42.91
CA GLY A 783 -7.62 21.17 -43.45
C GLY A 783 -8.22 20.99 -44.84
N ALA A 784 -7.40 20.76 -45.86
CA ALA A 784 -7.94 20.48 -47.19
C ALA A 784 -8.81 19.22 -47.06
N VAL A 785 -10.13 19.39 -47.19
CA VAL A 785 -11.04 18.25 -47.16
C VAL A 785 -11.10 17.68 -48.55
N GLN A 786 -10.32 16.63 -48.79
CA GLN A 786 -10.44 15.86 -50.01
C GLN A 786 -11.60 14.87 -49.83
N GLY A 787 -12.81 15.31 -50.17
CA GLY A 787 -14.03 14.51 -50.05
C GLY A 787 -15.16 15.06 -50.92
N ASN A 788 -16.09 14.18 -51.29
CA ASN A 788 -17.30 14.57 -52.02
C ASN A 788 -18.29 15.24 -51.07
N PHE A 789 -18.35 16.57 -51.09
CA PHE A 789 -19.43 17.29 -50.44
C PHE A 789 -20.70 17.17 -51.29
N MET A 790 -21.60 16.26 -50.88
CA MET A 790 -22.89 16.09 -51.53
C MET A 790 -23.94 16.86 -50.72
N THR A 791 -24.44 17.98 -51.27
CA THR A 791 -25.61 18.64 -50.71
C THR A 791 -26.86 17.86 -51.15
N PRO A 792 -27.58 17.18 -50.24
CA PRO A 792 -28.81 16.48 -50.61
C PRO A 792 -29.83 17.49 -51.16
N SER A 793 -30.31 17.25 -52.38
CA SER A 793 -31.18 18.16 -53.12
C SER A 793 -32.35 17.41 -53.76
N LEU A 794 -33.06 16.62 -52.94
CA LEU A 794 -34.24 15.88 -53.36
C LEU A 794 -35.51 16.72 -53.14
N ARG A 795 -36.54 16.49 -53.97
CA ARG A 795 -37.85 17.17 -53.83
C ARG A 795 -38.52 16.85 -52.50
N GLU A 796 -38.32 15.63 -51.96
CA GLU A 796 -38.84 15.24 -50.65
C GLU A 796 -38.31 16.10 -49.49
N TYR A 797 -37.14 16.73 -49.64
CA TYR A 797 -36.57 17.62 -48.63
C TYR A 797 -36.95 19.10 -48.84
N LYS A 798 -37.73 19.43 -49.88
CA LYS A 798 -38.00 20.81 -50.31
C LYS A 798 -39.49 21.05 -50.57
N SER A 799 -40.08 21.99 -49.83
CA SER A 799 -41.42 22.53 -50.08
C SER A 799 -41.35 23.93 -50.69
N ASN A 800 -42.46 24.46 -51.22
CA ASN A 800 -42.54 25.81 -51.82
C ASN A 800 -41.55 26.08 -52.98
N ILE A 801 -41.29 25.08 -53.83
CA ILE A 801 -40.39 25.19 -54.99
C ILE A 801 -41.04 26.10 -56.05
N ARG A 802 -40.38 27.22 -56.39
CA ARG A 802 -40.83 28.25 -57.34
C ARG A 802 -39.67 28.69 -58.23
N ASP A 803 -39.99 29.34 -59.35
CA ASP A 803 -38.99 30.03 -60.15
C ASP A 803 -38.38 31.22 -59.39
N VAL A 804 -37.14 31.54 -59.71
CA VAL A 804 -36.44 32.69 -59.13
C VAL A 804 -37.11 33.98 -59.61
N SER A 805 -37.75 34.71 -58.70
CA SER A 805 -38.58 35.88 -58.99
C SER A 805 -37.81 37.21 -59.10
N PHE A 806 -36.48 37.16 -58.99
CA PHE A 806 -35.58 38.31 -59.09
C PHE A 806 -34.53 38.09 -60.17
N SER A 807 -33.90 39.16 -60.64
CA SER A 807 -32.77 39.09 -61.58
C SER A 807 -31.53 38.54 -60.85
N ALA A 808 -31.15 37.30 -61.15
CA ALA A 808 -29.95 36.71 -60.56
C ALA A 808 -28.68 37.44 -61.03
N LEU A 809 -28.68 37.92 -62.28
CA LEU A 809 -27.59 38.70 -62.85
C LEU A 809 -27.37 40.02 -62.10
N GLU A 810 -28.44 40.73 -61.72
CA GLU A 810 -28.32 41.96 -60.92
C GLU A 810 -27.76 41.66 -59.53
N LYS A 811 -28.22 40.57 -58.89
CA LYS A 811 -27.72 40.15 -57.58
C LYS A 811 -26.24 39.79 -57.61
N ILE A 812 -25.79 39.04 -58.63
CA ILE A 812 -24.36 38.76 -58.82
C ILE A 812 -23.57 40.04 -59.06
N ARG A 813 -24.07 40.97 -59.89
CA ARG A 813 -23.40 42.26 -60.15
C ARG A 813 -23.28 43.14 -58.91
N SER A 814 -24.16 42.96 -57.93
CA SER A 814 -24.13 43.70 -56.66
C SER A 814 -23.06 43.19 -55.69
N LEU A 815 -22.54 41.97 -55.90
CA LEU A 815 -21.54 41.37 -55.03
C LEU A 815 -20.22 42.13 -55.07
N LYS A 816 -19.67 42.41 -53.89
CA LYS A 816 -18.37 43.07 -53.72
C LYS A 816 -17.31 42.04 -53.33
N ILE A 817 -16.48 41.65 -54.29
CA ILE A 817 -15.29 40.82 -54.00
C ILE A 817 -14.25 41.72 -53.31
N ARG A 818 -13.85 41.33 -52.10
CA ARG A 818 -12.83 42.00 -51.30
C ARG A 818 -11.55 41.19 -51.28
N GLN A 819 -10.42 41.88 -51.22
CA GLN A 819 -9.17 41.29 -50.80
C GLN A 819 -9.04 41.44 -49.27
N PHE A 820 -8.57 40.39 -48.59
CA PHE A 820 -8.41 40.41 -47.13
C PHE A 820 -7.27 39.48 -46.67
N ASN A 821 -6.81 39.70 -45.43
CA ASN A 821 -5.94 38.78 -44.70
C ASN A 821 -6.68 38.31 -43.45
N TYR A 822 -6.45 37.06 -43.03
CA TYR A 822 -7.02 36.59 -41.76
C TYR A 822 -6.33 37.25 -40.56
N LYS A 823 -7.08 37.48 -39.48
CA LYS A 823 -6.57 38.15 -38.26
C LYS A 823 -5.32 37.47 -37.68
N ASN A 824 -5.26 36.14 -37.71
CA ASN A 824 -4.09 35.36 -37.28
C ASN A 824 -2.85 35.61 -38.16
N ALA A 825 -3.00 35.71 -39.48
CA ALA A 825 -1.91 36.02 -40.40
C ALA A 825 -1.38 37.45 -40.17
N VAL A 826 -2.27 38.40 -39.84
CA VAL A 826 -1.86 39.75 -39.45
C VAL A 826 -1.11 39.74 -38.11
N ASN A 827 -1.54 38.94 -37.13
CA ASN A 827 -0.80 38.76 -35.88
C ASN A 827 0.56 38.13 -36.11
N GLU A 828 0.65 37.15 -37.02
CA GLU A 828 1.92 36.54 -37.40
C GLU A 828 2.85 37.56 -38.07
N LEU A 829 2.33 38.43 -38.93
CA LEU A 829 3.11 39.54 -39.49
C LEU A 829 3.66 40.47 -38.40
N TYR A 830 2.88 40.76 -37.34
CA TYR A 830 3.38 41.54 -36.22
C TYR A 830 4.50 40.83 -35.47
N ARG A 831 4.36 39.52 -35.22
CA ARG A 831 5.42 38.71 -34.61
C ARG A 831 6.68 38.68 -35.48
N MET A 832 6.53 38.44 -36.78
CA MET A 832 7.65 38.46 -37.71
C MET A 832 8.34 39.84 -37.71
N ARG A 833 7.60 40.94 -37.57
CA ARG A 833 8.18 42.29 -37.45
C ARG A 833 8.95 42.49 -36.14
N GLU A 834 8.49 41.93 -35.03
CA GLU A 834 9.18 41.98 -33.73
C GLU A 834 10.46 41.13 -33.72
N GLU A 835 10.43 39.95 -34.36
CA GLU A 835 11.55 39.01 -34.41
C GLU A 835 12.61 39.35 -35.49
N LYS A 836 12.33 40.35 -36.33
CA LYS A 836 13.17 40.71 -37.47
C LYS A 836 14.39 41.54 -37.06
N SER A 837 15.52 41.29 -37.72
CA SER A 837 16.75 42.08 -37.56
C SER A 837 16.59 43.55 -38.03
N PRO A 838 17.21 44.54 -37.35
CA PRO A 838 17.13 45.95 -37.74
C PRO A 838 17.60 46.27 -39.17
N ASN A 839 18.44 45.42 -39.75
CA ASN A 839 19.03 45.63 -41.08
C ASN A 839 18.21 45.01 -42.23
N ASP A 840 17.19 44.20 -41.93
CA ASP A 840 16.36 43.59 -42.96
C ASP A 840 15.31 44.60 -43.48
N PRO A 841 14.78 44.44 -44.71
CA PRO A 841 13.71 45.30 -45.25
C PRO A 841 12.37 45.11 -44.51
N PRO A 842 11.54 46.17 -44.35
CA PRO A 842 10.31 46.12 -43.55
C PRO A 842 9.32 45.09 -44.08
N LEU A 843 8.83 44.21 -43.20
CA LEU A 843 7.80 43.23 -43.55
C LEU A 843 6.45 43.95 -43.71
N THR A 844 5.79 43.71 -44.83
CA THR A 844 4.52 44.30 -45.23
C THR A 844 3.42 43.24 -45.31
N ILE A 845 2.21 43.65 -45.67
CA ILE A 845 1.11 42.71 -45.93
C ILE A 845 1.37 41.78 -47.13
N GLU A 846 2.36 42.10 -47.98
CA GLU A 846 2.79 41.23 -49.09
C GLU A 846 3.53 39.97 -48.59
N ASP A 847 4.07 40.01 -47.37
CA ASP A 847 4.77 38.88 -46.74
C ASP A 847 3.81 37.86 -46.11
N ILE A 848 2.51 38.12 -46.14
CA ILE A 848 1.45 37.21 -45.68
C ILE A 848 0.45 36.92 -46.79
N LYS A 849 -0.23 35.77 -46.69
CA LYS A 849 -1.16 35.34 -47.75
C LYS A 849 -2.37 36.28 -47.84
N THR A 850 -2.58 36.83 -49.03
CA THR A 850 -3.82 37.55 -49.40
C THR A 850 -4.88 36.57 -49.93
N TYR A 851 -6.11 36.78 -49.47
CA TYR A 851 -7.30 36.04 -49.86
C TYR A 851 -8.29 36.96 -50.55
N TYR A 852 -9.18 36.37 -51.35
CA TYR A 852 -10.23 37.08 -52.07
C TYR A 852 -11.57 36.40 -51.81
N GLY A 853 -12.60 37.19 -51.53
CA GLY A 853 -13.91 36.64 -51.24
C GLY A 853 -14.95 37.68 -50.84
N LEU A 854 -16.09 37.19 -50.40
CA LEU A 854 -17.20 38.01 -49.92
C LEU A 854 -17.11 38.23 -48.41
N ILE A 855 -17.59 39.39 -47.98
CA ILE A 855 -17.79 39.72 -46.56
C ILE A 855 -19.28 39.63 -46.28
N VAL A 856 -19.67 38.82 -45.28
CA VAL A 856 -21.07 38.51 -44.96
C VAL A 856 -21.89 39.78 -44.75
N ASP A 857 -21.36 40.75 -44.00
CA ASP A 857 -22.01 42.03 -43.69
C ASP A 857 -22.23 42.93 -44.92
N GLU A 858 -21.59 42.63 -46.06
CA GLU A 858 -21.71 43.37 -47.32
C GLU A 858 -22.53 42.63 -48.39
N CYS A 859 -23.08 41.46 -48.06
CA CYS A 859 -23.82 40.61 -48.99
C CYS A 859 -25.33 40.67 -48.77
N ASP A 860 -26.09 40.44 -49.84
CA ASP A 860 -27.53 40.22 -49.75
C ASP A 860 -27.83 38.91 -49.01
N GLU A 861 -28.90 38.88 -48.21
CA GLU A 861 -29.31 37.75 -47.36
C GLU A 861 -29.39 36.42 -48.12
N MET A 862 -29.71 36.44 -49.41
CA MET A 862 -29.76 35.24 -50.25
C MET A 862 -28.43 34.48 -50.39
N PHE A 863 -27.30 35.15 -50.15
CA PHE A 863 -25.96 34.57 -50.17
C PHE A 863 -25.44 34.23 -48.78
N VAL A 864 -26.14 34.64 -47.73
CA VAL A 864 -25.74 34.47 -46.33
C VAL A 864 -26.45 33.26 -45.74
N ASP A 865 -25.81 32.59 -44.79
CA ASP A 865 -26.42 31.49 -44.06
C ASP A 865 -27.45 31.98 -43.02
N GLU A 866 -28.28 31.09 -42.49
CA GLU A 866 -29.32 31.45 -41.51
C GLU A 866 -28.74 32.08 -40.24
N SER A 867 -27.50 31.74 -39.88
CA SER A 867 -26.83 32.28 -38.70
C SER A 867 -26.30 33.71 -38.89
N GLY A 868 -26.25 34.21 -40.13
CA GLY A 868 -25.67 35.52 -40.45
C GLY A 868 -24.14 35.56 -40.30
N LYS A 869 -23.46 34.41 -40.27
CA LYS A 869 -22.02 34.30 -39.98
C LYS A 869 -21.23 33.63 -41.10
N GLY A 870 -21.90 33.12 -42.13
CA GLY A 870 -21.26 32.44 -43.25
C GLY A 870 -21.94 32.73 -44.59
N ILE A 871 -21.24 32.41 -45.67
CA ILE A 871 -21.80 32.43 -47.03
C ILE A 871 -22.44 31.07 -47.32
N HIS A 872 -23.69 31.05 -47.74
CA HIS A 872 -24.40 29.83 -48.12
C HIS A 872 -23.95 29.36 -49.53
N LEU A 873 -22.93 28.51 -49.57
CA LEU A 873 -22.25 28.11 -50.80
C LEU A 873 -23.17 27.50 -51.86
N TYR A 874 -24.18 26.72 -51.45
CA TYR A 874 -25.14 26.13 -52.38
C TYR A 874 -26.02 27.18 -53.06
N SER A 875 -26.45 28.21 -52.33
CA SER A 875 -27.20 29.35 -52.90
C SER A 875 -26.31 30.19 -53.79
N TYR A 876 -25.09 30.48 -53.34
CA TYR A 876 -24.09 31.23 -54.09
C TYR A 876 -23.83 30.62 -55.47
N ALA A 877 -23.56 29.31 -55.54
CA ALA A 877 -23.35 28.63 -56.81
C ALA A 877 -24.63 28.58 -57.68
N SER A 878 -25.79 28.31 -57.08
CA SER A 878 -27.07 28.19 -57.79
C SER A 878 -27.53 29.51 -58.42
N ILE A 879 -27.41 30.61 -57.69
CA ILE A 879 -27.72 31.96 -58.20
C ILE A 879 -26.70 32.32 -59.29
N GLY A 880 -25.42 31.99 -59.10
CA GLY A 880 -24.38 32.10 -60.13
C GLY A 880 -24.77 31.47 -61.47
N ILE A 881 -25.23 30.22 -61.42
CA ILE A 881 -25.71 29.48 -62.60
C ILE A 881 -26.92 30.18 -63.23
N LYS A 882 -27.90 30.62 -62.42
CA LYS A 882 -29.08 31.33 -62.94
C LYS A 882 -28.72 32.65 -63.62
N GLY A 883 -27.80 33.42 -63.06
CA GLY A 883 -27.32 34.65 -63.69
C GLY A 883 -26.58 34.39 -65.01
N LEU A 884 -25.84 33.28 -65.12
CA LEU A 884 -25.23 32.87 -66.39
C LEU A 884 -26.30 32.51 -67.44
N GLN A 885 -27.38 31.82 -67.05
CA GLN A 885 -28.51 31.53 -67.93
C GLN A 885 -29.19 32.81 -68.44
N GLU A 886 -29.35 33.81 -67.58
CA GLU A 886 -29.88 35.13 -67.96
C GLU A 886 -28.98 35.85 -68.96
N VAL A 887 -27.65 35.80 -68.76
CA VAL A 887 -26.69 36.37 -69.72
C VAL A 887 -26.74 35.64 -71.07
N ASP A 888 -26.79 34.31 -71.09
CA ASP A 888 -26.87 33.56 -72.34
C ASP A 888 -28.16 33.91 -73.11
N ALA A 889 -29.31 34.03 -72.42
CA ALA A 889 -30.56 34.46 -73.05
C ALA A 889 -30.44 35.83 -73.74
N ILE A 890 -29.83 36.82 -73.05
CA ILE A 890 -29.57 38.16 -73.62
C ILE A 890 -28.64 38.05 -74.83
N VAL A 891 -27.58 37.24 -74.76
CA VAL A 891 -26.64 37.06 -75.87
C VAL A 891 -27.30 36.40 -77.08
N GLN A 892 -28.18 35.42 -76.89
CA GLN A 892 -28.92 34.81 -78.00
C GLN A 892 -29.89 35.80 -78.65
N GLU A 893 -30.59 36.62 -77.86
CA GLU A 893 -31.45 37.68 -78.37
C GLU A 893 -30.65 38.70 -79.21
N GLN A 894 -29.51 39.15 -78.69
CA GLN A 894 -28.61 40.05 -79.42
C GLN A 894 -28.05 39.42 -80.69
N LYS A 895 -27.76 38.12 -80.72
CA LYS A 895 -27.33 37.42 -81.95
C LYS A 895 -28.41 37.45 -83.03
N VAL A 896 -29.67 37.24 -82.67
CA VAL A 896 -30.80 37.32 -83.60
C VAL A 896 -30.95 38.75 -84.13
N GLU A 897 -30.86 39.75 -83.25
CA GLU A 897 -30.92 41.15 -83.65
C GLU A 897 -29.76 41.54 -84.58
N ILE A 898 -28.53 41.13 -84.27
CA ILE A 898 -27.36 41.35 -85.14
C ILE A 898 -27.52 40.65 -86.49
N ALA A 899 -28.09 39.44 -86.52
CA ALA A 899 -28.38 38.74 -87.78
C ALA A 899 -29.40 39.51 -88.63
N ASN A 900 -30.47 40.02 -88.01
CA ASN A 900 -31.46 40.87 -88.68
C ASN A 900 -30.84 42.17 -89.19
N LEU A 901 -30.02 42.85 -88.39
CA LEU A 901 -29.30 44.07 -88.78
C LEU A 901 -28.34 43.80 -89.94
N LYS A 902 -27.57 42.71 -89.91
CA LYS A 902 -26.71 42.30 -91.04
C LYS A 902 -27.50 42.07 -92.33
N SER A 903 -28.67 41.42 -92.24
CA SER A 903 -29.55 41.24 -93.40
C SER A 903 -30.09 42.57 -93.94
N GLN A 904 -30.41 43.52 -93.06
CA GLN A 904 -30.84 44.85 -93.47
C GLN A 904 -29.71 45.63 -94.15
N VAL A 905 -28.49 45.59 -93.60
CA VAL A 905 -27.31 46.23 -94.20
C VAL A 905 -27.01 45.62 -95.56
N ALA A 906 -27.02 44.29 -95.71
CA ALA A 906 -26.81 43.63 -97.00
C ALA A 906 -27.87 44.06 -98.04
N SER A 907 -29.14 44.18 -97.64
CA SER A 907 -30.19 44.69 -98.53
C SER A 907 -29.99 46.16 -98.91
N GLN A 908 -29.45 46.98 -98.02
CA GLN A 908 -29.12 48.37 -98.31
C GLN A 908 -27.93 48.48 -99.26
N GLU A 909 -26.87 47.70 -99.04
CA GLU A 909 -25.71 47.60 -99.95
C GLU A 909 -26.14 47.17 -101.35
N ASP A 910 -27.03 46.17 -101.48
CA ASP A 910 -27.56 45.72 -102.77
C ASP A 910 -28.37 46.82 -103.49
N ARG A 911 -29.12 47.63 -102.73
CA ARG A 911 -29.82 48.82 -103.25
C ARG A 911 -28.85 49.91 -103.70
N ILE A 912 -27.78 50.15 -102.94
CA ILE A 912 -26.74 51.13 -103.29
C ILE A 912 -26.03 50.68 -104.56
N ALA A 913 -25.61 49.41 -104.66
CA ALA A 913 -24.96 48.87 -105.86
C ALA A 913 -25.85 49.01 -107.12
N ARG A 914 -27.15 48.72 -107.02
CA ARG A 914 -28.10 48.95 -108.15
C ARG A 914 -28.26 50.43 -108.50
N LEU A 915 -28.25 51.33 -107.51
CA LEU A 915 -28.29 52.76 -107.75
C LEU A 915 -27.00 53.26 -108.40
N GLU A 916 -25.85 52.74 -108.00
CA GLU A 916 -24.55 53.01 -108.62
C GLU A 916 -24.49 52.47 -110.06
N GLU A 917 -25.01 51.27 -110.32
CA GLU A 917 -25.12 50.71 -111.67
C GLU A 917 -26.03 51.55 -112.57
N LEU A 918 -27.19 51.98 -112.06
CA LEU A 918 -28.09 52.91 -112.76
C LEU A 918 -27.44 54.28 -113.01
N LEU A 919 -26.62 54.77 -112.08
CA LEU A 919 -25.85 56.01 -112.24
C LEU A 919 -24.76 55.84 -113.30
N LEU A 920 -24.05 54.70 -113.31
CA LEU A 920 -23.05 54.36 -114.31
C LEU A 920 -23.69 54.23 -115.70
N GLN A 921 -24.87 53.62 -115.79
CA GLN A 921 -25.67 53.56 -117.03
C GLN A 921 -26.09 54.95 -117.50
N LYS A 922 -26.47 55.85 -116.58
CA LYS A 922 -26.72 57.26 -116.91
C LYS A 922 -25.47 58.01 -117.37
N LEU A 923 -24.30 57.70 -116.82
CA LEU A 923 -23.03 58.32 -117.20
C LEU A 923 -22.51 57.78 -118.54
N ILE A 924 -22.69 56.48 -118.85
CA ILE A 924 -22.36 55.86 -120.14
C ILE A 924 -23.31 56.36 -121.25
N ASN A 925 -24.59 56.56 -120.93
CA ASN A 925 -25.57 57.14 -121.88
C ASN A 925 -25.38 58.66 -122.10
N LYS A 926 -24.53 59.33 -121.30
CA LYS A 926 -24.04 60.67 -121.61
C LYS A 926 -22.76 60.57 -122.45
N LYS A 927 -22.96 60.53 -123.77
CA LYS A 927 -21.96 61.04 -124.72
C LYS A 927 -21.52 62.46 -124.31
N PRO A 928 -20.26 62.84 -124.54
CA PRO A 928 -19.79 64.18 -124.28
C PRO A 928 -20.46 65.15 -125.27
N GLU A 929 -21.29 66.05 -124.76
CA GLU A 929 -21.51 67.34 -125.42
C GLU A 929 -20.62 68.35 -124.70
N GLN A 930 -19.50 68.69 -125.36
CA GLN A 930 -18.80 69.95 -125.18
C GLN A 930 -19.72 71.11 -125.60
N PRO A 931 -19.54 72.33 -125.07
CA PRO A 931 -18.28 72.90 -124.57
C PRO A 931 -18.06 72.81 -123.06
#